data_AF-A0A8S2ARB7-F1
#
_entry.id   AF-A0A8S2ARB7-F1
#
_cell.length_a   1.000
_cell.length_b   1.000
_cell.length_c   1.000
_cell.angle_alpha   90.00
_cell.angle_beta   90.00
_cell.angle_gamma   90.00
#
_symmetry.space_group_name_H-M   'P 1'
#
loop_
_entity.id
_entity.type
_entity.pdbx_description
1 polymer ?
#
loop_
_entity_poly.entity_id
_entity_poly.type
_entity_poly.pdbx_seq_one_letter_code
_entity_poly.pdbx_strand_id
1 'polypeptide(L)'
;MLSPKLFLVTLFLSLQTLFIASQNLLPSSSNSSSTICKTTPDPKFCKSVFPQTSQGDVREYGRFSLRKSLTQSRKFTRTIDKYLKRNNALLSQSAVGALQDCRYLASLTTDYLITSFDTVNITTSSKTLSFSKADEIQTLLSAALTNEQTCLDGINTAASTSWTIRNGVALPLINDTKLFSVSLALFTKGWVPKKKKQVAGYSWAHPKNTHSHTKPFRQFRNGALPLKMTEHTRAVYEALSRRKLADDDNDVNTVLVSDIVTVNQNGTGNFTTITEAVTAAPNKTDGTAGYFVIYVTSGVYEENVVIAKNKRYLMMIGDGINRTVVTGNRNVVDGWTTFNSATFAVTSPNFVAVNMTFRNTAGPEKHQAVAMRSSADLSIFYSCSFEAYQDTLYTHSLRQFYRECDIYGTVDFIFGNAAVVFQNCNLYPRQPMQNQFNAITAQGRTDPNQNTGISIHNCTIKPADDLVSSNYTVKTYLGRPWKEYSRTVFMQSYIDEVVEPVGWREWNGDFALSTLYYAEYNNTGSGSNTTDRVVWPGYHVINSTDANNFTVENFLLGDGWMVQSGVPYISGPVILFLHGFPDLWYSWRHQLLSFAALGYRAIAPDLRGYGDSDAPPSSESYTILHIVGDLVGLLNSLGVDRVFLVGHDWGAIVAWWLCMIRPDRINALVNTSVVFNPRNPSVKPVDAFRALFGNDYYICRFQEPGEIEEDFAQVDTKKLITRFFISRNPRPPCIPKSVGFRGLPDPPSLPAWLTEQDVSYYGDKFSQKGFTGGLNYYRALNLSWELTAPWAGLQIKVPVKFIVGDLDITYNIPGTKEYIHEGGLKKHVPFLQEVVVMEGVGHFLHQEKPDEVTDHIYGFFKKFRTRETASL
;
A
#
# COMPACT_ATOMS: atom_id res chain seq x y z
N MET A 1 52.61 -12.23 -42.96
CA MET A 1 51.89 -13.09 -43.93
C MET A 1 51.16 -14.18 -43.15
N LEU A 2 49.83 -14.24 -43.31
CA LEU A 2 48.80 -15.29 -43.08
C LEU A 2 49.11 -16.46 -42.11
N SER A 3 48.24 -17.03 -41.26
CA SER A 3 46.81 -16.90 -40.87
C SER A 3 46.58 -18.01 -39.80
N PRO A 4 45.70 -17.88 -38.78
CA PRO A 4 45.32 -19.01 -37.94
C PRO A 4 43.82 -19.34 -38.03
N LYS A 5 43.48 -20.54 -38.53
CA LYS A 5 42.29 -21.30 -38.12
C LYS A 5 42.57 -22.79 -38.21
N LEU A 6 41.99 -23.51 -37.24
CA LEU A 6 41.72 -24.95 -37.20
C LEU A 6 42.78 -25.87 -36.59
N PHE A 7 42.72 -26.03 -35.27
CA PHE A 7 42.98 -27.31 -34.60
C PHE A 7 42.17 -27.36 -33.30
N LEU A 8 41.15 -28.22 -33.26
CA LEU A 8 40.71 -29.07 -32.13
C LEU A 8 39.25 -29.47 -32.32
N VAL A 9 39.02 -30.59 -33.00
CA VAL A 9 37.89 -31.49 -32.75
C VAL A 9 38.44 -32.93 -32.89
N THR A 10 37.95 -33.82 -32.03
CA THR A 10 38.14 -35.28 -31.94
C THR A 10 39.45 -35.82 -31.33
N LEU A 11 39.43 -36.01 -30.00
CA LEU A 11 39.59 -37.37 -29.47
C LEU A 11 38.62 -37.58 -28.29
N PHE A 12 37.79 -38.59 -28.46
CA PHE A 12 36.67 -39.03 -27.62
C PHE A 12 37.16 -40.10 -26.62
N LEU A 13 36.43 -40.25 -25.51
CA LEU A 13 36.33 -41.45 -24.65
C LEU A 13 37.54 -41.87 -23.80
N SER A 14 37.61 -41.34 -22.57
CA SER A 14 37.64 -42.14 -21.31
C SER A 14 37.99 -41.25 -20.12
N LEU A 15 37.03 -40.55 -19.52
CA LEU A 15 37.16 -40.04 -18.15
C LEU A 15 35.77 -39.70 -17.56
N GLN A 16 34.87 -40.68 -17.57
CA GLN A 16 33.75 -40.72 -16.62
C GLN A 16 34.16 -41.69 -15.51
N THR A 17 34.64 -41.14 -14.38
CA THR A 17 34.58 -41.66 -12.99
C THR A 17 35.75 -41.14 -12.16
N LEU A 18 35.72 -39.87 -11.73
CA LEU A 18 36.36 -39.36 -10.50
C LEU A 18 36.18 -37.83 -10.42
N PHE A 19 34.95 -37.36 -10.18
CA PHE A 19 34.70 -36.10 -9.48
C PHE A 19 33.32 -36.21 -8.83
N ILE A 20 33.28 -37.01 -7.75
CA ILE A 20 32.14 -37.12 -6.86
C ILE A 20 32.13 -35.88 -5.96
N ALA A 21 31.06 -35.10 -6.07
CA ALA A 21 30.48 -34.20 -5.08
C ALA A 21 31.43 -33.33 -4.22
N SER A 22 31.77 -32.14 -4.73
CA SER A 22 31.84 -30.95 -3.88
C SER A 22 30.58 -30.11 -4.13
N GLN A 23 29.46 -30.53 -3.55
CA GLN A 23 28.35 -29.62 -3.32
C GLN A 23 28.89 -28.47 -2.47
N ASN A 24 28.70 -27.22 -2.90
CA ASN A 24 28.90 -26.05 -2.06
C ASN A 24 27.88 -26.09 -0.92
N LEU A 25 28.20 -26.86 0.12
CA LEU A 25 27.68 -26.70 1.47
C LEU A 25 28.14 -25.31 1.93
N LEU A 26 27.21 -24.38 2.05
CA LEU A 26 27.42 -23.19 2.87
C LEU A 26 27.92 -23.66 4.25
N PRO A 27 29.09 -23.21 4.72
CA PRO A 27 29.55 -23.61 6.04
C PRO A 27 28.57 -23.05 7.07
N SER A 28 27.95 -23.93 7.85
CA SER A 28 27.24 -23.54 9.07
C SER A 28 28.28 -23.00 10.05
N SER A 29 28.56 -21.69 10.00
CA SER A 29 29.46 -21.05 10.94
C SER A 29 28.83 -21.13 12.34
N SER A 30 29.27 -22.09 13.16
CA SER A 30 28.99 -22.07 14.58
C SER A 30 29.59 -20.79 15.15
N ASN A 31 28.75 -19.92 15.71
CA ASN A 31 29.22 -18.66 16.28
C ASN A 31 29.26 -18.81 17.80
N SER A 32 30.30 -18.26 18.43
CA SER A 32 30.30 -18.08 19.88
C SER A 32 29.19 -17.12 20.30
N SER A 33 28.68 -17.28 21.52
CA SER A 33 27.75 -16.33 22.15
C SER A 33 28.30 -14.89 22.12
N SER A 34 29.62 -14.72 22.18
CA SER A 34 30.28 -13.42 22.09
C SER A 34 30.12 -12.72 20.75
N THR A 35 30.01 -13.47 19.65
CA THR A 35 29.84 -12.92 18.30
C THR A 35 28.38 -12.62 18.00
N ILE A 36 27.45 -13.50 18.41
CA ILE A 36 26.03 -13.29 18.14
C ILE A 36 25.45 -12.12 18.96
N CYS A 37 25.88 -11.95 20.21
CA CYS A 37 25.41 -10.87 21.08
C CYS A 37 25.86 -9.47 20.64
N LYS A 38 26.85 -9.34 19.74
CA LYS A 38 27.21 -8.03 19.17
C LYS A 38 26.10 -7.43 18.30
N THR A 39 25.15 -8.25 17.84
CA THR A 39 24.04 -7.78 17.01
C THR A 39 22.74 -7.55 17.79
N THR A 40 22.80 -7.54 19.12
CA THR A 40 21.65 -7.22 19.98
C THR A 40 21.86 -5.85 20.64
N PRO A 41 20.80 -5.08 20.95
CA PRO A 41 20.93 -3.77 21.60
C PRO A 41 21.64 -3.78 22.96
N ASP A 42 21.56 -4.89 23.73
CA ASP A 42 22.34 -5.08 24.96
C ASP A 42 23.28 -6.30 24.88
N PRO A 43 24.50 -6.15 24.30
CA PRO A 43 25.44 -7.26 24.15
C PRO A 43 25.92 -7.86 25.47
N LYS A 44 25.98 -7.08 26.55
CA LYS A 44 26.44 -7.56 27.87
C LYS A 44 25.37 -8.44 28.50
N PHE A 45 24.12 -7.98 28.50
CA PHE A 45 22.99 -8.77 28.98
C PHE A 45 22.80 -10.02 28.15
N CYS A 46 22.85 -9.93 26.82
CA CYS A 46 22.77 -11.07 25.91
C CYS A 46 23.76 -12.18 26.27
N LYS A 47 25.02 -11.83 26.59
CA LYS A 47 26.03 -12.83 27.01
C LYS A 47 25.68 -13.50 28.34
N SER A 48 25.03 -12.79 29.26
CA SER A 48 24.56 -13.35 30.54
C SER A 48 23.38 -14.32 30.38
N VAL A 49 22.68 -14.24 29.24
CA VAL A 49 21.50 -15.07 28.96
C VAL A 49 21.89 -16.49 28.55
N PHE A 50 23.02 -16.66 27.84
CA PHE A 50 23.44 -17.92 27.22
C PHE A 50 24.54 -18.65 28.01
N PRO A 51 24.57 -20.00 28.00
CA PRO A 51 25.67 -20.77 28.60
C PRO A 51 27.01 -20.51 27.88
N GLN A 52 28.10 -20.34 28.63
CA GLN A 52 29.41 -19.98 28.06
C GLN A 52 30.00 -21.02 27.10
N THR A 53 29.58 -22.28 27.20
CA THR A 53 30.07 -23.41 26.37
C THR A 53 29.16 -23.74 25.17
N SER A 54 28.05 -23.01 24.99
CA SER A 54 27.16 -23.25 23.85
C SER A 54 27.78 -22.72 22.56
N GLN A 55 28.09 -23.62 21.61
CA GLN A 55 28.27 -23.26 20.21
C GLN A 55 26.94 -23.47 19.50
N GLY A 56 26.48 -22.48 18.75
CA GLY A 56 25.25 -22.61 17.98
C GLY A 56 25.12 -21.57 16.88
N ASP A 57 24.13 -21.75 16.02
CA ASP A 57 23.77 -20.74 15.02
C ASP A 57 22.80 -19.69 15.60
N VAL A 58 22.54 -18.61 14.86
CA VAL A 58 21.61 -17.55 15.27
C VAL A 58 20.21 -18.07 15.61
N ARG A 59 19.77 -19.16 14.96
CA ARG A 59 18.43 -19.71 15.13
C ARG A 59 18.35 -20.54 16.40
N GLU A 60 19.41 -21.26 16.76
CA GLU A 60 19.50 -21.97 18.04
C GLU A 60 19.48 -21.00 19.21
N TYR A 61 20.29 -19.93 19.16
CA TYR A 61 20.24 -18.87 20.17
C TYR A 61 18.89 -18.16 20.21
N GLY A 62 18.27 -17.92 19.05
CA GLY A 62 16.94 -17.32 18.96
C GLY A 62 15.85 -18.18 19.60
N ARG A 63 15.82 -19.49 19.30
CA ARG A 63 14.88 -20.44 19.93
C ARG A 63 15.09 -20.52 21.44
N PHE A 64 16.34 -20.55 21.90
CA PHE A 64 16.66 -20.51 23.33
C PHE A 64 16.15 -19.23 23.99
N SER A 65 16.42 -18.07 23.39
CA SER A 65 16.01 -16.77 23.92
C SER A 65 14.48 -16.65 24.00
N LEU A 66 13.76 -17.10 22.98
CA LEU A 66 12.29 -17.11 22.97
C LEU A 66 11.72 -18.05 24.03
N ARG A 67 12.29 -19.25 24.20
CA ARG A 67 11.88 -20.18 25.26
C ARG A 67 12.12 -19.59 26.66
N LYS A 68 13.24 -18.90 26.85
CA LYS A 68 13.55 -18.21 28.11
C LYS A 68 12.60 -17.05 28.35
N SER A 69 12.30 -16.27 27.30
CA SER A 69 11.34 -15.16 27.34
C SER A 69 9.96 -15.63 27.77
N LEU A 70 9.47 -16.73 27.19
CA LEU A 70 8.20 -17.34 27.57
C LEU A 70 8.18 -17.80 29.04
N THR A 71 9.31 -18.36 29.52
CA THR A 71 9.44 -18.79 30.91
C THR A 71 9.42 -17.61 31.88
N GLN A 72 10.11 -16.51 31.54
CA GLN A 72 10.11 -15.30 32.37
C GLN A 72 8.74 -14.61 32.36
N SER A 73 8.09 -14.47 31.20
CA SER A 73 6.74 -13.88 31.11
C SER A 73 5.74 -14.61 32.02
N ARG A 74 5.75 -15.95 32.04
CA ARG A 74 4.92 -16.75 32.97
C ARG A 74 5.27 -16.51 34.44
N LYS A 75 6.56 -16.34 34.77
CA LYS A 75 7.01 -16.05 36.14
C LYS A 75 6.61 -14.63 36.56
N PHE A 76 6.69 -13.67 35.66
CA PHE A 76 6.26 -12.30 35.88
C PHE A 76 4.76 -12.24 36.18
N THR A 77 3.92 -12.89 35.38
CA THR A 77 2.46 -12.97 35.63
C THR A 77 2.14 -13.51 37.03
N ARG A 78 2.81 -14.60 37.46
CA ARG A 78 2.63 -15.16 38.82
C ARG A 78 3.07 -14.18 39.91
N THR A 79 4.10 -13.38 39.63
CA THR A 79 4.60 -12.36 40.56
C THR A 79 3.56 -11.25 40.71
N ILE A 80 3.02 -10.74 39.61
CA ILE A 80 1.93 -9.75 39.61
C ILE A 80 0.70 -10.28 40.35
N ASP A 81 0.27 -11.52 40.07
CA ASP A 81 -0.85 -12.16 40.78
C ASP A 81 -0.62 -12.23 42.29
N LYS A 82 0.62 -12.46 42.73
CA LYS A 82 0.98 -12.47 44.15
C LYS A 82 0.89 -11.08 44.78
N TYR A 83 1.26 -10.03 44.06
CA TYR A 83 1.10 -8.64 44.53
C TYR A 83 -0.37 -8.24 44.62
N LEU A 84 -1.17 -8.54 43.60
CA LEU A 84 -2.61 -8.27 43.59
C LEU A 84 -3.39 -9.05 44.65
N LYS A 85 -2.88 -10.19 45.12
CA LYS A 85 -3.48 -10.98 46.22
C LYS A 85 -3.03 -10.55 47.62
N ARG A 86 -1.86 -9.89 47.75
CA ARG A 86 -1.35 -9.42 49.05
C ARG A 86 -2.09 -8.14 49.43
N ASN A 87 -2.81 -8.20 50.56
CA ASN A 87 -3.69 -7.18 51.14
C ASN A 87 -3.57 -5.76 50.55
N ASN A 88 -4.57 -5.34 49.75
CA ASN A 88 -4.65 -4.09 48.99
C ASN A 88 -4.51 -2.80 49.84
N ALA A 89 -4.54 -2.89 51.17
CA ALA A 89 -4.56 -1.76 52.09
C ALA A 89 -3.29 -0.87 52.06
N LEU A 90 -2.20 -1.32 51.44
CA LEU A 90 -0.93 -0.58 51.34
C LEU A 90 -0.64 0.00 49.96
N LEU A 91 -1.48 -0.26 48.95
CA LEU A 91 -1.28 0.20 47.57
C LEU A 91 -2.28 1.30 47.22
N SER A 92 -1.80 2.35 46.54
CA SER A 92 -2.70 3.35 45.95
C SER A 92 -3.58 2.73 44.88
N GLN A 93 -4.74 3.35 44.60
CA GLN A 93 -5.63 2.90 43.54
C GLN A 93 -4.94 2.90 42.16
N SER A 94 -4.11 3.91 41.90
CA SER A 94 -3.29 3.97 40.68
C SER A 94 -2.27 2.82 40.62
N ALA A 95 -1.65 2.44 41.73
CA ALA A 95 -0.71 1.32 41.77
C ALA A 95 -1.41 -0.03 41.53
N VAL A 96 -2.62 -0.20 42.08
CA VAL A 96 -3.46 -1.38 41.78
C VAL A 96 -3.84 -1.41 40.30
N GLY A 97 -4.25 -0.27 39.73
CA GLY A 97 -4.54 -0.13 38.30
C GLY A 97 -3.35 -0.50 37.41
N ALA A 98 -2.15 0.01 37.73
CA ALA A 98 -0.93 -0.33 37.00
C ALA A 98 -0.58 -1.82 37.08
N LEU A 99 -0.76 -2.46 38.24
CA LEU A 99 -0.56 -3.91 38.38
C LEU A 99 -1.60 -4.72 37.58
N GLN A 100 -2.85 -4.25 37.49
CA GLN A 100 -3.88 -4.87 36.65
C GLN A 100 -3.54 -4.74 35.16
N ASP A 101 -3.03 -3.59 34.72
CA ASP A 101 -2.52 -3.38 33.36
C ASP A 101 -1.40 -4.35 33.05
N CYS A 102 -0.39 -4.43 33.93
CA CYS A 102 0.72 -5.37 33.81
C CYS A 102 0.24 -6.82 33.68
N ARG A 103 -0.75 -7.23 34.47
CA ARG A 103 -1.34 -8.58 34.39
C ARG A 103 -1.97 -8.85 33.03
N TYR A 104 -2.75 -7.89 32.52
CA TYR A 104 -3.40 -8.00 31.22
C TYR A 104 -2.38 -8.05 30.08
N LEU A 105 -1.42 -7.13 30.08
CA LEU A 105 -0.35 -7.03 29.10
C LEU A 105 0.54 -8.29 29.10
N ALA A 106 0.90 -8.81 30.27
CA ALA A 106 1.69 -10.04 30.38
C ALA A 106 0.96 -11.28 29.83
N SER A 107 -0.38 -11.31 29.93
CA SER A 107 -1.21 -12.35 29.31
C SER A 107 -1.14 -12.29 27.77
N LEU A 108 -1.23 -11.08 27.19
CA LEU A 108 -1.06 -10.89 25.74
C LEU A 108 0.35 -11.25 25.29
N THR A 109 1.37 -10.78 26.01
CA THR A 109 2.78 -11.11 25.77
C THR A 109 3.00 -12.62 25.75
N THR A 110 2.42 -13.35 26.70
CA THR A 110 2.56 -14.82 26.77
C THR A 110 2.05 -15.47 25.49
N ASP A 111 0.89 -15.04 24.98
CA ASP A 111 0.33 -15.58 23.73
C ASP A 111 1.23 -15.26 22.53
N TYR A 112 1.70 -14.01 22.42
CA TYR A 112 2.60 -13.59 21.34
C TYR A 112 3.90 -14.40 21.33
N LEU A 113 4.47 -14.67 22.51
CA LEU A 113 5.67 -15.48 22.66
C LEU A 113 5.42 -16.97 22.33
N ILE A 114 4.24 -17.51 22.67
CA ILE A 114 3.86 -18.89 22.29
C ILE A 114 3.80 -19.01 20.77
N THR A 115 3.02 -18.15 20.10
CA THR A 115 2.89 -18.17 18.63
C THR A 115 4.24 -17.98 17.93
N SER A 116 5.06 -17.07 18.45
CA SER A 116 6.42 -16.83 17.93
C SER A 116 7.31 -18.05 18.09
N PHE A 117 7.33 -18.66 19.28
CA PHE A 117 8.15 -19.83 19.58
C PHE A 117 7.74 -21.03 18.73
N ASP A 118 6.44 -21.34 18.66
CA ASP A 118 5.93 -22.49 17.90
C ASP A 118 6.28 -22.36 16.41
N THR A 119 6.15 -21.15 15.85
CA THR A 119 6.51 -20.88 14.46
C THR A 119 8.00 -21.14 14.17
N VAL A 120 8.90 -20.64 15.03
CA VAL A 120 10.35 -20.80 14.81
C VAL A 120 10.86 -22.20 15.18
N ASN A 121 10.14 -22.93 16.03
CA ASN A 121 10.51 -24.27 16.48
C ASN A 121 10.28 -25.32 15.39
N ILE A 122 9.23 -25.15 14.58
CA ILE A 122 8.93 -26.04 13.44
C ILE A 122 9.82 -25.75 12.21
N THR A 123 10.44 -24.56 12.17
CA THR A 123 11.30 -24.16 11.06
C THR A 123 12.66 -24.86 11.14
N THR A 124 13.11 -25.51 10.04
CA THR A 124 14.44 -26.16 9.95
C THR A 124 15.58 -25.15 10.08
N SER A 125 16.75 -25.60 10.59
CA SER A 125 17.91 -24.73 10.86
C SER A 125 18.50 -24.03 9.63
N SER A 126 18.12 -24.40 8.40
CA SER A 126 18.65 -23.81 7.15
C SER A 126 17.71 -22.84 6.43
N LYS A 127 16.45 -22.67 6.86
CA LYS A 127 15.43 -21.86 6.14
C LYS A 127 15.02 -20.60 6.89
N THR A 128 14.91 -19.48 6.15
CA THR A 128 14.21 -18.26 6.59
C THR A 128 12.69 -18.45 6.46
N LEU A 129 11.91 -17.60 7.13
CA LEU A 129 10.45 -17.57 6.96
C LEU A 129 10.06 -16.89 5.64
N SER A 130 8.81 -17.08 5.19
CA SER A 130 8.22 -16.22 4.15
C SER A 130 8.13 -14.78 4.66
N PHE A 131 8.06 -13.79 3.77
CA PHE A 131 8.00 -12.39 4.17
C PHE A 131 6.79 -12.09 5.07
N SER A 132 5.60 -12.59 4.70
CA SER A 132 4.38 -12.42 5.49
C SER A 132 4.47 -13.03 6.88
N LYS A 133 5.00 -14.25 6.99
CA LYS A 133 5.15 -14.92 8.29
C LYS A 133 6.26 -14.27 9.14
N ALA A 134 7.34 -13.82 8.50
CA ALA A 134 8.40 -13.09 9.18
C ALA A 134 7.88 -11.77 9.77
N ASP A 135 7.09 -11.01 9.00
CA ASP A 135 6.46 -9.76 9.44
C ASP A 135 5.46 -9.99 10.59
N GLU A 136 4.61 -11.02 10.49
CA GLU A 136 3.69 -11.39 11.56
C GLU A 136 4.43 -11.64 12.88
N ILE A 137 5.46 -12.49 12.87
CA ILE A 137 6.21 -12.80 14.10
C ILE A 137 7.03 -11.61 14.59
N GLN A 138 7.61 -10.80 13.70
CA GLN A 138 8.28 -9.56 14.10
C GLN A 138 7.31 -8.59 14.76
N THR A 139 6.08 -8.47 14.24
CA THR A 139 5.01 -7.64 14.79
C THR A 139 4.60 -8.11 16.18
N LEU A 140 4.42 -9.43 16.37
CA LEU A 140 4.08 -10.02 17.67
C LEU A 140 5.19 -9.80 18.72
N LEU A 141 6.46 -10.00 18.34
CA LEU A 141 7.60 -9.76 19.23
C LEU A 141 7.78 -8.26 19.53
N SER A 142 7.51 -7.39 18.56
CA SER A 142 7.50 -5.95 18.76
C SER A 142 6.42 -5.53 19.77
N ALA A 143 5.21 -6.09 19.65
CA ALA A 143 4.11 -5.85 20.58
C ALA A 143 4.39 -6.43 21.98
N ALA A 144 5.03 -7.60 22.09
CA ALA A 144 5.48 -8.15 23.38
C ALA A 144 6.42 -7.17 24.11
N LEU A 145 7.37 -6.57 23.40
CA LEU A 145 8.26 -5.56 23.98
C LEU A 145 7.50 -4.27 24.38
N THR A 146 6.55 -3.83 23.54
CA THR A 146 5.68 -2.68 23.85
C THR A 146 4.84 -2.91 25.10
N ASN A 147 4.32 -4.12 25.30
CA ASN A 147 3.55 -4.50 26.49
C ASN A 147 4.38 -4.39 27.78
N GLU A 148 5.61 -4.92 27.77
CA GLU A 148 6.51 -4.81 28.93
C GLU A 148 6.85 -3.35 29.24
N GLN A 149 7.12 -2.55 28.20
CA GLN A 149 7.40 -1.12 28.38
C GLN A 149 6.19 -0.35 28.93
N THR A 150 4.98 -0.66 28.44
CA THR A 150 3.74 -0.03 28.91
C THR A 150 3.50 -0.35 30.38
N CYS A 151 3.72 -1.61 30.78
CA CYS A 151 3.66 -2.02 32.18
C CYS A 151 4.70 -1.28 33.02
N LEU A 152 5.94 -1.16 32.54
CA LEU A 152 7.02 -0.49 33.26
C LEU A 152 6.72 1.00 33.47
N ASP A 153 6.22 1.69 32.44
CA ASP A 153 5.83 3.10 32.51
C ASP A 153 4.68 3.31 33.49
N GLY A 154 3.68 2.42 33.47
CA GLY A 154 2.56 2.45 34.42
C GLY A 154 3.02 2.29 35.88
N ILE A 155 3.92 1.33 36.14
CA ILE A 155 4.48 1.10 37.48
C ILE A 155 5.34 2.27 37.93
N ASN A 156 6.19 2.81 37.07
CA ASN A 156 7.03 3.96 37.39
C ASN A 156 6.20 5.21 37.69
N THR A 157 5.07 5.40 37.00
CA THR A 157 4.16 6.53 37.23
C THR A 157 3.36 6.35 38.52
N ALA A 158 2.76 5.17 38.72
CA ALA A 158 1.79 4.95 39.79
C ALA A 158 2.39 4.50 41.13
N ALA A 159 3.60 3.94 41.12
CA ALA A 159 4.21 3.29 42.29
C ALA A 159 5.68 3.72 42.52
N SER A 160 6.10 4.88 42.01
CA SER A 160 7.47 5.42 42.15
C SER A 160 7.98 5.45 43.58
N THR A 161 7.09 5.65 44.56
CA THR A 161 7.40 5.74 45.99
C THR A 161 7.36 4.39 46.73
N SER A 162 6.83 3.32 46.12
CA SER A 162 6.72 2.00 46.75
C SER A 162 7.99 1.17 46.52
N TRP A 163 8.88 1.14 47.53
CA TRP A 163 10.13 0.37 47.49
C TRP A 163 9.92 -1.11 47.12
N THR A 164 8.84 -1.72 47.63
CA THR A 164 8.52 -3.13 47.38
C THR A 164 8.13 -3.38 45.93
N ILE A 165 7.34 -2.50 45.31
CA ILE A 165 6.97 -2.62 43.89
C ILE A 165 8.18 -2.32 43.01
N ARG A 166 8.96 -1.28 43.34
CA ARG A 166 10.15 -0.91 42.58
C ARG A 166 11.16 -2.05 42.47
N ASN A 167 11.50 -2.69 43.60
CA ASN A 167 12.47 -3.79 43.58
C ASN A 167 11.87 -5.14 43.21
N GLY A 168 10.60 -5.38 43.56
CA GLY A 168 9.95 -6.67 43.36
C GLY A 168 9.25 -6.86 42.02
N VAL A 169 8.97 -5.77 41.29
CA VAL A 169 8.26 -5.78 39.99
C VAL A 169 9.07 -5.05 38.91
N ALA A 170 9.45 -3.78 39.14
CA ALA A 170 10.08 -2.98 38.09
C ALA A 170 11.48 -3.47 37.68
N LEU A 171 12.33 -3.90 38.64
CA LEU A 171 13.65 -4.45 38.32
C LEU A 171 13.61 -5.76 37.49
N PRO A 172 12.81 -6.79 37.86
CA PRO A 172 12.60 -7.94 36.99
C PRO A 172 12.11 -7.56 35.59
N LEU A 173 11.19 -6.61 35.50
CA LEU A 173 10.59 -6.15 34.25
C LEU A 173 11.61 -5.50 33.30
N ILE A 174 12.58 -4.75 33.84
CA ILE A 174 13.69 -4.19 33.05
C ILE A 174 14.53 -5.32 32.43
N ASN A 175 14.82 -6.38 33.19
CA ASN A 175 15.57 -7.53 32.67
C ASN A 175 14.76 -8.32 31.63
N ASP A 176 13.45 -8.46 31.82
CA ASP A 176 12.56 -9.12 30.87
C ASP A 176 12.47 -8.33 29.55
N THR A 177 12.39 -6.99 29.63
CA THR A 177 12.45 -6.08 28.48
C THR A 177 13.74 -6.30 27.67
N LYS A 178 14.90 -6.39 28.33
CA LYS A 178 16.18 -6.70 27.68
C LYS A 178 16.19 -8.09 27.05
N LEU A 179 15.61 -9.09 27.71
CA LEU A 179 15.51 -10.45 27.18
C LEU A 179 14.63 -10.51 25.92
N PHE A 180 13.54 -9.76 25.89
CA PHE A 180 12.65 -9.71 24.73
C PHE A 180 13.28 -8.96 23.57
N SER A 181 14.03 -7.88 23.84
CA SER A 181 14.88 -7.19 22.87
C SER A 181 15.92 -8.14 22.24
N VAL A 182 16.60 -8.97 23.06
CA VAL A 182 17.52 -10.01 22.55
C VAL A 182 16.79 -11.00 21.66
N SER A 183 15.61 -11.49 22.08
CA SER A 183 14.80 -12.41 21.27
C SER A 183 14.39 -11.80 19.93
N LEU A 184 13.97 -10.53 19.89
CA LEU A 184 13.59 -9.81 18.69
C LEU A 184 14.79 -9.60 17.74
N ALA A 185 15.95 -9.19 18.27
CA ALA A 185 17.17 -9.00 17.47
C ALA A 185 17.69 -10.32 16.87
N LEU A 186 17.61 -11.43 17.61
CA LEU A 186 17.98 -12.75 17.08
C LEU A 186 16.95 -13.26 16.07
N PHE A 187 15.66 -12.98 16.29
CA PHE A 187 14.61 -13.32 15.34
C PHE A 187 14.82 -12.62 13.99
N THR A 188 14.99 -11.30 14.01
CA THR A 188 15.21 -10.50 12.79
C THR A 188 16.44 -10.95 12.01
N LYS A 189 17.52 -11.29 12.71
CA LYS A 189 18.74 -11.79 12.05
C LYS A 189 18.62 -13.23 11.53
N GLY A 190 17.88 -14.10 12.21
CA GLY A 190 17.81 -15.54 11.92
C GLY A 190 16.74 -15.95 10.92
N TRP A 191 15.59 -15.27 10.91
CA TRP A 191 14.40 -15.71 10.18
C TRP A 191 13.84 -14.70 9.18
N VAL A 192 14.17 -13.39 9.29
CA VAL A 192 13.69 -12.38 8.34
C VAL A 192 14.56 -12.41 7.05
N PRO A 193 13.95 -12.54 5.86
CA PRO A 193 14.69 -12.53 4.60
C PRO A 193 15.45 -11.22 4.34
N LYS A 194 16.71 -11.30 3.91
CA LYS A 194 17.55 -10.12 3.59
C LYS A 194 17.16 -9.38 2.30
N LYS A 195 16.35 -10.00 1.44
CA LYS A 195 15.80 -9.40 0.22
C LYS A 195 14.31 -9.77 0.15
N LYS A 196 13.43 -8.81 -0.16
CA LYS A 196 12.05 -9.08 -0.58
C LYS A 196 12.13 -9.88 -1.88
N LYS A 197 12.14 -11.22 -1.80
CA LYS A 197 11.88 -12.08 -2.97
C LYS A 197 10.37 -12.07 -3.19
N GLN A 198 9.96 -11.87 -4.44
CA GLN A 198 8.58 -11.89 -4.92
C GLN A 198 7.72 -12.86 -4.09
N VAL A 199 6.76 -12.32 -3.34
CA VAL A 199 5.76 -13.13 -2.66
C VAL A 199 4.75 -13.52 -3.74
N ALA A 200 4.79 -14.79 -4.16
CA ALA A 200 3.62 -15.41 -4.78
C ALA A 200 2.45 -15.24 -3.80
N GLY A 201 1.32 -14.78 -4.33
CA GLY A 201 0.13 -14.39 -3.57
C GLY A 201 -0.25 -15.37 -2.45
N TYR A 202 -0.94 -14.83 -1.46
CA TYR A 202 -1.55 -15.60 -0.38
C TYR A 202 -2.21 -16.88 -0.90
N SER A 203 -1.64 -18.05 -0.56
CA SER A 203 -2.32 -19.32 -0.77
C SER A 203 -3.33 -19.50 0.36
N TRP A 204 -4.57 -19.10 0.09
CA TRP A 204 -5.73 -19.62 0.80
C TRP A 204 -6.44 -20.62 -0.10
N ALA A 205 -6.83 -21.76 0.48
CA ALA A 205 -7.58 -22.79 -0.19
C ALA A 205 -8.99 -22.28 -0.52
N HIS A 206 -9.23 -21.88 -1.77
CA HIS A 206 -10.58 -21.81 -2.29
C HIS A 206 -11.12 -23.23 -2.53
N PRO A 207 -12.40 -23.51 -2.22
CA PRO A 207 -13.09 -24.64 -2.83
C PRO A 207 -13.03 -24.45 -4.34
N LYS A 208 -12.67 -25.53 -5.06
CA LYS A 208 -12.64 -25.56 -6.53
C LYS A 208 -14.01 -25.11 -7.06
N ASN A 209 -14.07 -23.90 -7.62
CA ASN A 209 -15.07 -23.58 -8.62
C ASN A 209 -14.40 -22.78 -9.75
N THR A 210 -14.48 -23.37 -10.92
CA THR A 210 -14.00 -22.90 -12.21
C THR A 210 -14.84 -21.70 -12.67
N HIS A 211 -14.16 -20.75 -13.35
CA HIS A 211 -14.64 -19.50 -13.99
C HIS A 211 -14.32 -18.21 -13.21
N SER A 212 -13.09 -17.72 -13.41
CA SER A 212 -12.57 -16.46 -12.87
C SER A 212 -12.78 -15.32 -13.88
N HIS A 213 -13.88 -14.57 -13.73
CA HIS A 213 -13.97 -13.18 -14.18
C HIS A 213 -13.79 -12.27 -12.96
N THR A 214 -12.59 -11.75 -12.75
CA THR A 214 -12.31 -10.75 -11.70
C THR A 214 -12.83 -9.39 -12.17
N LYS A 215 -14.05 -9.03 -11.81
CA LYS A 215 -14.54 -7.65 -11.87
C LYS A 215 -13.82 -6.81 -10.79
N PRO A 216 -13.45 -5.55 -11.03
CA PRO A 216 -12.83 -4.66 -10.04
C PRO A 216 -13.86 -3.99 -9.11
N PHE A 217 -13.44 -3.70 -7.87
CA PHE A 217 -14.20 -2.96 -6.84
C PHE A 217 -14.90 -1.73 -7.43
N ARG A 218 -16.21 -1.58 -7.23
CA ARG A 218 -16.91 -0.32 -7.54
C ARG A 218 -16.41 0.79 -6.63
N GLN A 219 -16.21 1.97 -7.22
CA GLN A 219 -15.99 3.22 -6.50
C GLN A 219 -17.11 3.44 -5.46
N PHE A 220 -16.70 3.76 -4.24
CA PHE A 220 -17.53 4.28 -3.14
C PHE A 220 -18.20 5.59 -3.58
N ARG A 221 -19.38 5.53 -4.22
CA ARG A 221 -20.31 6.66 -4.23
C ARG A 221 -21.18 6.52 -2.99
N ASN A 222 -21.10 7.49 -2.08
CA ASN A 222 -21.96 7.68 -0.88
C ASN A 222 -21.54 7.01 0.45
N GLY A 223 -20.27 6.61 0.65
CA GLY A 223 -19.81 6.20 1.99
C GLY A 223 -20.42 4.88 2.52
N ALA A 224 -20.75 3.92 1.65
CA ALA A 224 -21.30 2.61 2.03
C ALA A 224 -20.35 1.45 1.67
N LEU A 225 -20.06 0.57 2.63
CA LEU A 225 -19.26 -0.64 2.42
C LEU A 225 -19.98 -1.63 1.50
N PRO A 226 -19.26 -2.41 0.66
CA PRO A 226 -19.86 -3.41 -0.23
C PRO A 226 -20.24 -4.68 0.55
N LEU A 227 -21.19 -4.58 1.48
CA LEU A 227 -21.57 -5.68 2.38
C LEU A 227 -22.41 -6.73 1.64
N LYS A 228 -22.08 -8.02 1.84
CA LYS A 228 -22.87 -9.18 1.41
C LYS A 228 -23.34 -9.95 2.64
N MET A 229 -24.66 -10.12 2.74
CA MET A 229 -25.32 -10.67 3.92
C MET A 229 -26.62 -11.41 3.53
N THR A 230 -27.18 -12.19 4.45
CA THR A 230 -28.47 -12.88 4.22
C THR A 230 -29.61 -11.87 4.04
N GLU A 231 -30.71 -12.26 3.40
CA GLU A 231 -31.88 -11.37 3.22
C GLU A 231 -32.40 -10.82 4.56
N HIS A 232 -32.40 -11.64 5.61
CA HIS A 232 -32.82 -11.22 6.94
C HIS A 232 -31.90 -10.13 7.51
N THR A 233 -30.59 -10.37 7.49
CA THR A 233 -29.56 -9.40 7.93
C THR A 233 -29.62 -8.12 7.11
N ARG A 234 -29.86 -8.24 5.80
CA ARG A 234 -30.02 -7.12 4.86
C ARG A 234 -31.21 -6.25 5.25
N ALA A 235 -32.37 -6.85 5.49
CA ALA A 235 -33.56 -6.10 5.89
C ALA A 235 -33.32 -5.27 7.16
N VAL A 236 -32.62 -5.82 8.16
CA VAL A 236 -32.24 -5.10 9.38
C VAL A 236 -31.30 -3.94 9.08
N TYR A 237 -30.25 -4.18 8.28
CA TYR A 237 -29.27 -3.14 7.92
C TYR A 237 -29.90 -2.00 7.12
N GLU A 238 -30.69 -2.30 6.10
CA GLU A 238 -31.31 -1.30 5.22
C GLU A 238 -32.37 -0.47 5.97
N ALA A 239 -33.12 -1.09 6.89
CA ALA A 239 -34.10 -0.40 7.72
C ALA A 239 -33.44 0.67 8.61
N LEU A 240 -32.26 0.38 9.16
CA LEU A 240 -31.55 1.30 10.07
C LEU A 240 -30.70 2.33 9.33
N SER A 241 -29.91 1.87 8.36
CA SER A 241 -29.01 2.74 7.58
C SER A 241 -29.76 3.71 6.65
N ARG A 242 -31.05 3.44 6.38
CA ARG A 242 -31.89 4.14 5.39
C ARG A 242 -31.25 4.15 4.00
N ARG A 243 -30.46 3.12 3.70
CA ARG A 243 -29.74 2.92 2.44
C ARG A 243 -30.03 1.52 1.94
N LYS A 244 -30.39 1.39 0.66
CA LYS A 244 -30.50 0.08 0.00
C LYS A 244 -29.11 -0.39 -0.41
N LEU A 245 -28.78 -1.64 -0.13
CA LEU A 245 -27.61 -2.30 -0.68
C LEU A 245 -27.89 -2.63 -2.16
N ALA A 246 -26.86 -2.52 -2.99
CA ALA A 246 -27.00 -2.93 -4.39
C ALA A 246 -27.03 -4.46 -4.47
N ASP A 247 -28.06 -5.02 -5.12
CA ASP A 247 -28.09 -6.44 -5.49
C ASP A 247 -27.15 -6.67 -6.67
N ASP A 248 -25.94 -7.19 -6.39
CA ASP A 248 -25.04 -7.70 -7.42
C ASP A 248 -24.50 -9.06 -6.94
N ASP A 249 -25.28 -10.11 -7.19
CA ASP A 249 -25.06 -11.46 -6.65
C ASP A 249 -23.76 -12.13 -7.18
N ASN A 250 -23.12 -11.50 -8.17
CA ASN A 250 -21.93 -11.99 -8.89
C ASN A 250 -20.63 -11.22 -8.57
N ASP A 251 -20.58 -10.37 -7.53
CA ASP A 251 -19.38 -9.57 -7.22
C ASP A 251 -18.39 -10.28 -6.26
N VAL A 252 -17.15 -10.44 -6.73
CA VAL A 252 -16.01 -11.06 -6.03
C VAL A 252 -15.42 -10.13 -4.95
N ASN A 253 -15.88 -8.87 -4.90
CA ASN A 253 -15.35 -7.81 -4.03
C ASN A 253 -16.27 -7.42 -2.87
N THR A 254 -17.05 -8.38 -2.36
CA THR A 254 -18.01 -8.13 -1.28
C THR A 254 -17.45 -8.49 0.09
N VAL A 255 -17.85 -7.71 1.10
CA VAL A 255 -17.51 -7.95 2.51
C VAL A 255 -18.59 -8.85 3.10
N LEU A 256 -18.23 -10.11 3.37
CA LEU A 256 -19.15 -11.06 3.99
C LEU A 256 -19.52 -10.62 5.41
N VAL A 257 -20.81 -10.66 5.73
CA VAL A 257 -21.35 -10.42 7.07
C VAL A 257 -22.00 -11.70 7.56
N SER A 258 -21.50 -12.22 8.68
CA SER A 258 -21.98 -13.47 9.27
C SER A 258 -23.34 -13.28 9.94
N ASP A 259 -23.50 -12.16 10.66
CA ASP A 259 -24.72 -11.81 11.40
C ASP A 259 -24.68 -10.33 11.81
N ILE A 260 -25.81 -9.78 12.26
CA ILE A 260 -25.94 -8.39 12.73
C ILE A 260 -26.72 -8.30 14.04
N VAL A 261 -26.25 -7.46 14.95
CA VAL A 261 -27.03 -6.97 16.10
C VAL A 261 -27.06 -5.46 16.14
N THR A 262 -28.09 -4.92 16.78
CA THR A 262 -28.39 -3.48 16.75
C THR A 262 -28.40 -2.91 18.16
N VAL A 263 -27.85 -1.71 18.32
CA VAL A 263 -27.78 -0.98 19.58
C VAL A 263 -28.55 0.33 19.43
N ASN A 264 -29.60 0.50 20.23
CA ASN A 264 -30.44 1.71 20.22
C ASN A 264 -30.89 2.04 21.64
N GLN A 265 -30.57 3.26 22.12
CA GLN A 265 -30.87 3.69 23.49
C GLN A 265 -32.38 3.73 23.80
N ASN A 266 -33.24 3.83 22.78
CA ASN A 266 -34.69 3.87 22.94
C ASN A 266 -35.33 2.48 23.10
N GLY A 267 -34.52 1.41 23.11
CA GLY A 267 -34.98 0.03 23.32
C GLY A 267 -35.59 -0.66 22.10
N THR A 268 -35.54 -0.03 20.92
CA THR A 268 -36.06 -0.60 19.66
C THR A 268 -35.06 -1.50 18.93
N GLY A 269 -33.81 -1.56 19.41
CA GLY A 269 -32.76 -2.46 18.90
C GLY A 269 -32.66 -3.75 19.71
N ASN A 270 -31.68 -4.59 19.39
CA ASN A 270 -31.41 -5.81 20.17
C ASN A 270 -30.87 -5.48 21.57
N PHE A 271 -30.10 -4.40 21.70
CA PHE A 271 -29.47 -3.95 22.94
C PHE A 271 -29.62 -2.43 23.11
N THR A 272 -29.48 -1.96 24.35
CA THR A 272 -29.50 -0.52 24.66
C THR A 272 -28.09 0.06 24.82
N THR A 273 -27.10 -0.78 25.09
CA THR A 273 -25.69 -0.41 25.26
C THR A 273 -24.78 -1.16 24.28
N ILE A 274 -23.63 -0.56 23.93
CA ILE A 274 -22.62 -1.19 23.08
C ILE A 274 -21.97 -2.35 23.85
N THR A 275 -21.76 -2.22 25.15
CA THR A 275 -21.18 -3.25 26.01
C THR A 275 -21.98 -4.56 25.99
N GLU A 276 -23.32 -4.49 26.02
CA GLU A 276 -24.19 -5.67 25.90
C GLU A 276 -24.04 -6.34 24.54
N ALA A 277 -24.04 -5.57 23.45
CA ALA A 277 -23.88 -6.11 22.09
C ALA A 277 -22.50 -6.77 21.88
N VAL A 278 -21.43 -6.16 22.39
CA VAL A 278 -20.08 -6.75 22.38
C VAL A 278 -20.06 -8.06 23.18
N THR A 279 -20.75 -8.10 24.31
CA THR A 279 -20.84 -9.32 25.14
C THR A 279 -21.55 -10.44 24.40
N ALA A 280 -22.64 -10.13 23.70
CA ALA A 280 -23.42 -11.08 22.91
C ALA A 280 -22.71 -11.57 21.64
N ALA A 281 -21.81 -10.78 21.06
CA ALA A 281 -21.07 -11.16 19.85
C ALA A 281 -20.32 -12.51 20.02
N PRO A 282 -20.23 -13.34 18.97
CA PRO A 282 -19.57 -14.63 19.05
C PRO A 282 -18.09 -14.51 19.41
N ASN A 283 -17.59 -15.53 20.11
CA ASN A 283 -16.16 -15.66 20.39
C ASN A 283 -15.52 -16.52 19.29
N LYS A 284 -14.31 -16.13 18.87
CA LYS A 284 -13.46 -16.83 17.90
C LYS A 284 -14.14 -17.02 16.54
N THR A 285 -14.87 -16.01 16.07
CA THR A 285 -15.42 -15.96 14.72
C THR A 285 -14.35 -16.34 13.69
N ASP A 286 -14.70 -17.24 12.78
CA ASP A 286 -13.86 -17.59 11.65
C ASP A 286 -13.99 -16.52 10.56
N GLY A 287 -12.86 -16.07 10.00
CA GLY A 287 -12.86 -15.06 8.94
C GLY A 287 -13.58 -15.53 7.67
N THR A 288 -13.67 -16.85 7.46
CA THR A 288 -14.43 -17.42 6.33
C THR A 288 -15.94 -17.20 6.46
N ALA A 289 -16.46 -17.03 7.68
CA ALA A 289 -17.86 -16.74 7.93
C ALA A 289 -18.21 -15.25 7.71
N GLY A 290 -17.20 -14.38 7.57
CA GLY A 290 -17.39 -12.94 7.47
C GLY A 290 -17.42 -12.22 8.82
N TYR A 291 -17.76 -10.95 8.78
CA TYR A 291 -17.82 -10.07 9.94
C TYR A 291 -19.11 -10.23 10.73
N PHE A 292 -19.00 -10.28 12.06
CA PHE A 292 -20.15 -10.03 12.93
C PHE A 292 -20.34 -8.52 13.09
N VAL A 293 -21.49 -8.00 12.67
CA VAL A 293 -21.74 -6.55 12.66
C VAL A 293 -22.51 -6.12 13.91
N ILE A 294 -22.00 -5.09 14.58
CA ILE A 294 -22.74 -4.32 15.60
C ILE A 294 -23.10 -2.97 14.97
N TYR A 295 -24.39 -2.77 14.69
CA TYR A 295 -24.90 -1.49 14.21
C TYR A 295 -25.33 -0.63 15.39
N VAL A 296 -24.71 0.54 15.55
CA VAL A 296 -24.98 1.47 16.66
C VAL A 296 -25.69 2.70 16.10
N THR A 297 -26.97 2.87 16.42
CA THR A 297 -27.76 3.99 15.91
C THR A 297 -27.27 5.33 16.46
N SER A 298 -27.75 6.43 15.90
CA SER A 298 -27.43 7.78 16.39
C SER A 298 -27.82 7.94 17.87
N GLY A 299 -26.91 8.51 18.67
CA GLY A 299 -27.05 8.65 20.11
C GLY A 299 -25.72 8.99 20.76
N VAL A 300 -25.78 9.38 22.04
CA VAL A 300 -24.61 9.59 22.89
C VAL A 300 -24.60 8.49 23.94
N TYR A 301 -23.68 7.55 23.77
CA TYR A 301 -23.51 6.36 24.59
C TYR A 301 -22.42 6.64 25.63
N GLU A 302 -22.84 6.93 26.86
CA GLU A 302 -21.93 7.18 27.98
C GLU A 302 -21.50 5.84 28.62
N GLU A 303 -20.46 5.22 28.06
CA GLU A 303 -19.94 3.95 28.51
C GLU A 303 -18.44 3.80 28.21
N ASN A 304 -17.76 3.00 29.03
CA ASN A 304 -16.37 2.62 28.78
C ASN A 304 -16.34 1.20 28.22
N VAL A 305 -16.08 1.05 26.92
CA VAL A 305 -16.21 -0.22 26.20
C VAL A 305 -14.85 -0.89 26.05
N VAL A 306 -14.79 -2.19 26.34
CA VAL A 306 -13.59 -3.01 26.14
C VAL A 306 -13.91 -4.22 25.27
N ILE A 307 -13.28 -4.33 24.11
CA ILE A 307 -13.42 -5.47 23.20
C ILE A 307 -12.20 -6.39 23.35
N ALA A 308 -12.45 -7.59 23.86
CA ALA A 308 -11.43 -8.58 24.14
C ALA A 308 -10.90 -9.28 22.87
N LYS A 309 -9.67 -9.81 22.96
CA LYS A 309 -8.94 -10.49 21.86
C LYS A 309 -9.66 -11.67 21.21
N ASN A 310 -10.60 -12.29 21.92
CA ASN A 310 -11.37 -13.43 21.42
C ASN A 310 -12.54 -13.01 20.51
N LYS A 311 -12.93 -11.73 20.45
CA LYS A 311 -14.05 -11.21 19.65
C LYS A 311 -13.66 -10.92 18.20
N ARG A 312 -12.97 -11.85 17.53
CA ARG A 312 -12.37 -11.68 16.19
C ARG A 312 -13.40 -11.31 15.12
N TYR A 313 -12.96 -10.60 14.06
CA TYR A 313 -13.79 -10.21 12.91
C TYR A 313 -15.08 -9.50 13.32
N LEU A 314 -14.96 -8.56 14.26
CA LEU A 314 -16.06 -7.71 14.70
C LEU A 314 -16.04 -6.39 13.91
N MET A 315 -17.16 -6.03 13.31
CA MET A 315 -17.34 -4.76 12.60
C MET A 315 -18.38 -3.91 13.33
N MET A 316 -18.02 -2.70 13.72
CA MET A 316 -18.91 -1.75 14.37
C MET A 316 -19.23 -0.60 13.41
N ILE A 317 -20.53 -0.36 13.16
CA ILE A 317 -20.98 0.65 12.20
C ILE A 317 -21.92 1.62 12.92
N GLY A 318 -21.60 2.91 12.88
CA GLY A 318 -22.45 3.99 13.36
C GLY A 318 -23.21 4.72 12.24
N ASP A 319 -24.08 5.66 12.63
CA ASP A 319 -24.87 6.51 11.71
C ASP A 319 -24.08 7.72 11.16
N GLY A 320 -22.85 7.94 11.61
CA GLY A 320 -21.96 9.01 11.16
C GLY A 320 -21.16 9.66 12.28
N ILE A 321 -20.06 10.33 11.91
CA ILE A 321 -19.34 11.27 12.78
C ILE A 321 -20.34 12.28 13.37
N ASN A 322 -20.20 12.59 14.67
CA ASN A 322 -21.10 13.44 15.46
C ASN A 322 -22.55 12.95 15.60
N ARG A 323 -22.93 11.80 15.00
CA ARG A 323 -24.28 11.22 15.14
C ARG A 323 -24.28 10.04 16.09
N THR A 324 -23.31 9.16 15.98
CA THR A 324 -23.11 8.04 16.92
C THR A 324 -21.84 8.29 17.72
N VAL A 325 -21.99 8.61 18.99
CA VAL A 325 -20.89 9.00 19.87
C VAL A 325 -20.81 8.06 21.06
N VAL A 326 -19.65 7.45 21.30
CA VAL A 326 -19.32 6.81 22.57
C VAL A 326 -18.42 7.73 23.39
N THR A 327 -18.78 7.99 24.65
CA THR A 327 -18.14 9.01 25.49
C THR A 327 -17.84 8.52 26.89
N GLY A 328 -16.73 8.98 27.45
CA GLY A 328 -16.30 8.75 28.83
C GLY A 328 -15.38 9.87 29.32
N ASN A 329 -14.90 9.81 30.56
CA ASN A 329 -14.09 10.88 31.17
C ASN A 329 -12.98 10.37 32.11
N ARG A 330 -12.59 9.10 32.00
CA ARG A 330 -11.50 8.54 32.82
C ARG A 330 -10.18 9.24 32.47
N ASN A 331 -9.37 9.53 33.47
CA ASN A 331 -8.14 10.30 33.33
C ASN A 331 -7.14 10.01 34.46
N VAL A 332 -5.88 10.39 34.24
CA VAL A 332 -4.79 10.12 35.18
C VAL A 332 -4.92 10.88 36.50
N VAL A 333 -5.36 12.13 36.47
CA VAL A 333 -5.53 12.96 37.70
C VAL A 333 -6.51 12.29 38.68
N ASP A 334 -7.57 11.68 38.18
CA ASP A 334 -8.59 11.00 38.98
C ASP A 334 -8.23 9.53 39.31
N GLY A 335 -6.96 9.15 39.14
CA GLY A 335 -6.41 7.89 39.64
C GLY A 335 -6.44 6.72 38.65
N TRP A 336 -6.82 6.94 37.39
CA TRP A 336 -6.69 5.92 36.34
C TRP A 336 -5.27 5.90 35.78
N THR A 337 -4.87 4.78 35.16
CA THR A 337 -3.68 4.76 34.33
C THR A 337 -4.01 5.30 32.95
N THR A 338 -3.03 5.83 32.21
CA THR A 338 -3.24 6.20 30.79
C THR A 338 -3.83 5.04 29.99
N PHE A 339 -3.35 3.81 30.22
CA PHE A 339 -3.83 2.61 29.52
C PHE A 339 -5.32 2.30 29.76
N ASN A 340 -5.80 2.45 31.00
CA ASN A 340 -7.21 2.21 31.37
C ASN A 340 -8.09 3.47 31.35
N SER A 341 -7.54 4.63 31.02
CA SER A 341 -8.30 5.85 30.79
C SER A 341 -9.12 5.82 29.49
N ALA A 342 -8.83 4.87 28.60
CA ALA A 342 -9.50 4.73 27.31
C ALA A 342 -11.01 4.56 27.46
N THR A 343 -11.78 5.47 26.85
CA THR A 343 -13.24 5.34 26.71
C THR A 343 -13.60 4.11 25.89
N PHE A 344 -12.86 3.88 24.79
CA PHE A 344 -13.04 2.69 23.96
C PHE A 344 -11.71 1.97 23.75
N ALA A 345 -11.61 0.72 24.18
CA ALA A 345 -10.41 -0.09 24.07
C ALA A 345 -10.66 -1.36 23.26
N VAL A 346 -9.84 -1.63 22.25
CA VAL A 346 -9.95 -2.83 21.42
C VAL A 346 -8.64 -3.62 21.37
N THR A 347 -8.76 -4.93 21.59
CA THR A 347 -7.67 -5.91 21.42
C THR A 347 -8.08 -7.00 20.42
N SER A 348 -9.27 -6.88 19.81
CA SER A 348 -9.78 -7.87 18.87
C SER A 348 -9.08 -7.78 17.50
N PRO A 349 -8.41 -8.86 17.03
CA PRO A 349 -7.86 -8.90 15.69
C PRO A 349 -8.92 -8.72 14.61
N ASN A 350 -8.55 -8.05 13.52
CA ASN A 350 -9.43 -7.75 12.38
C ASN A 350 -10.63 -6.85 12.74
N PHE A 351 -10.57 -6.10 13.84
CA PHE A 351 -11.65 -5.17 14.20
C PHE A 351 -11.79 -4.05 13.16
N VAL A 352 -13.03 -3.72 12.82
CA VAL A 352 -13.35 -2.58 11.93
C VAL A 352 -14.34 -1.66 12.62
N ALA A 353 -14.07 -0.36 12.65
CA ALA A 353 -15.03 0.66 13.05
C ALA A 353 -15.31 1.62 11.89
N VAL A 354 -16.59 1.93 11.67
CA VAL A 354 -17.03 2.84 10.60
C VAL A 354 -18.05 3.83 11.13
N ASN A 355 -17.94 5.11 10.77
CA ASN A 355 -18.97 6.12 11.04
C ASN A 355 -19.27 6.33 12.54
N MET A 356 -18.24 6.29 13.37
CA MET A 356 -18.31 6.37 14.84
C MET A 356 -17.50 7.55 15.39
N THR A 357 -17.94 8.16 16.48
CA THR A 357 -17.16 9.13 17.26
C THR A 357 -16.76 8.54 18.61
N PHE A 358 -15.48 8.57 18.93
CA PHE A 358 -14.92 8.14 20.22
C PHE A 358 -14.42 9.36 20.98
N ARG A 359 -14.97 9.61 22.16
CA ARG A 359 -14.72 10.86 22.90
C ARG A 359 -14.30 10.62 24.35
N ASN A 360 -13.29 11.36 24.81
CA ASN A 360 -13.00 11.53 26.23
C ASN A 360 -13.18 13.00 26.63
N THR A 361 -14.09 13.26 27.57
CA THR A 361 -14.51 14.61 27.97
C THR A 361 -13.80 15.13 29.23
N ALA A 362 -12.72 14.48 29.68
CA ALA A 362 -12.04 14.84 30.93
C ALA A 362 -11.52 16.30 30.97
N GLY A 363 -11.10 16.86 29.84
CA GLY A 363 -10.53 18.22 29.77
C GLY A 363 -9.00 18.25 29.88
N PRO A 364 -8.34 19.35 29.46
CA PRO A 364 -6.89 19.46 29.44
C PRO A 364 -6.25 19.54 30.84
N GLU A 365 -7.01 19.97 31.86
CA GLU A 365 -6.61 20.02 33.27
C GLU A 365 -6.48 18.64 33.92
N LYS A 366 -7.05 17.62 33.28
CA LYS A 366 -7.02 16.22 33.74
C LYS A 366 -5.85 15.40 33.19
N HIS A 367 -4.96 16.04 32.44
CA HIS A 367 -3.80 15.41 31.81
C HIS A 367 -4.21 14.24 30.90
N GLN A 368 -3.51 13.10 30.93
CA GLN A 368 -3.74 12.00 30.00
C GLN A 368 -5.15 11.42 30.16
N ALA A 369 -5.92 11.43 29.08
CA ALA A 369 -7.31 10.95 29.04
C ALA A 369 -7.65 10.41 27.65
N VAL A 370 -7.52 9.09 27.48
CA VAL A 370 -7.60 8.44 26.16
C VAL A 370 -9.06 8.33 25.68
N ALA A 371 -9.34 8.76 24.46
CA ALA A 371 -10.63 8.51 23.81
C ALA A 371 -10.69 7.09 23.25
N MET A 372 -9.64 6.69 22.53
CA MET A 372 -9.58 5.38 21.90
C MET A 372 -8.20 4.74 22.02
N ARG A 373 -8.16 3.46 22.41
CA ARG A 373 -6.95 2.64 22.42
C ARG A 373 -7.11 1.41 21.53
N SER A 374 -6.20 1.25 20.57
CA SER A 374 -6.09 0.02 19.76
C SER A 374 -4.83 -0.77 20.13
N SER A 375 -5.03 -2.00 20.60
CA SER A 375 -4.03 -3.06 20.78
C SER A 375 -4.37 -4.26 19.88
N ALA A 376 -5.05 -4.01 18.76
CA ALA A 376 -5.57 -5.02 17.84
C ALA A 376 -4.72 -5.07 16.57
N ASP A 377 -4.34 -6.29 16.14
CA ASP A 377 -3.69 -6.47 14.85
C ASP A 377 -4.73 -6.43 13.73
N LEU A 378 -4.34 -5.83 12.61
CA LEU A 378 -5.17 -5.70 11.41
C LEU A 378 -6.47 -4.91 11.68
N SER A 379 -6.43 -3.92 12.59
CA SER A 379 -7.59 -3.09 12.91
C SER A 379 -7.74 -1.92 11.94
N ILE A 380 -8.98 -1.60 11.53
CA ILE A 380 -9.29 -0.51 10.59
C ILE A 380 -10.32 0.44 11.18
N PHE A 381 -10.09 1.74 10.99
CA PHE A 381 -11.02 2.80 11.34
C PHE A 381 -11.29 3.64 10.10
N TYR A 382 -12.56 3.78 9.72
CA TYR A 382 -12.96 4.47 8.50
C TYR A 382 -14.07 5.47 8.77
N SER A 383 -13.88 6.75 8.41
CA SER A 383 -14.88 7.79 8.68
C SER A 383 -15.24 7.85 10.17
N CYS A 384 -14.21 7.91 11.03
CA CYS A 384 -14.35 7.97 12.48
C CYS A 384 -13.82 9.31 13.02
N SER A 385 -14.35 9.77 14.15
CA SER A 385 -13.82 10.91 14.89
C SER A 385 -13.23 10.46 16.23
N PHE A 386 -12.09 11.03 16.61
CA PHE A 386 -11.41 10.77 17.89
C PHE A 386 -11.19 12.11 18.61
N GLU A 387 -11.79 12.27 19.78
CA GLU A 387 -11.93 13.58 20.42
C GLU A 387 -11.52 13.55 21.89
N ALA A 388 -10.42 14.23 22.21
CA ALA A 388 -10.03 14.53 23.59
C ALA A 388 -9.08 15.75 23.61
N TYR A 389 -8.18 15.80 24.60
CA TYR A 389 -7.11 16.78 24.72
C TYR A 389 -5.76 16.05 24.69
N GLN A 390 -5.18 15.76 25.86
CA GLN A 390 -3.92 15.04 25.96
C GLN A 390 -4.14 13.53 25.80
N ASP A 391 -3.29 12.89 24.99
CA ASP A 391 -3.29 11.44 24.74
C ASP A 391 -4.60 10.91 24.10
N THR A 392 -5.22 11.66 23.16
CA THR A 392 -6.51 11.28 22.53
C THR A 392 -6.54 9.86 21.96
N LEU A 393 -5.61 9.53 21.08
CA LEU A 393 -5.59 8.28 20.31
C LEU A 393 -4.33 7.46 20.64
N TYR A 394 -4.54 6.36 21.35
CA TYR A 394 -3.49 5.44 21.74
C TYR A 394 -3.38 4.28 20.73
N THR A 395 -2.54 4.48 19.71
CA THR A 395 -2.10 3.44 18.76
C THR A 395 -1.08 2.50 19.44
N HIS A 396 -1.55 1.73 20.41
CA HIS A 396 -0.72 1.04 21.39
C HIS A 396 0.28 0.06 20.75
N SER A 397 -0.19 -0.91 19.96
CA SER A 397 0.67 -1.96 19.38
C SER A 397 0.04 -2.62 18.13
N LEU A 398 0.82 -3.45 17.43
CA LEU A 398 0.40 -4.24 16.24
C LEU A 398 0.08 -3.35 15.02
N ARG A 399 -0.51 -3.91 13.95
CA ARG A 399 -0.76 -3.19 12.68
C ARG A 399 -2.14 -2.56 12.64
N GLN A 400 -2.21 -1.29 12.26
CA GLN A 400 -3.44 -0.50 12.30
C GLN A 400 -3.57 0.43 11.09
N PHE A 401 -4.80 0.71 10.64
CA PHE A 401 -5.07 1.61 9.54
C PHE A 401 -6.24 2.55 9.84
N TYR A 402 -6.06 3.83 9.54
CA TYR A 402 -7.05 4.89 9.74
C TYR A 402 -7.26 5.62 8.42
N ARG A 403 -8.51 5.70 7.97
CA ARG A 403 -8.88 6.30 6.68
C ARG A 403 -9.98 7.32 6.88
N GLU A 404 -9.79 8.54 6.37
CA GLU A 404 -10.83 9.58 6.39
C GLU A 404 -11.36 9.85 7.81
N CYS A 405 -10.46 9.83 8.80
CA CYS A 405 -10.80 10.10 10.19
C CYS A 405 -10.52 11.56 10.57
N ASP A 406 -11.27 12.08 11.53
CA ASP A 406 -10.98 13.34 12.21
C ASP A 406 -10.34 13.06 13.58
N ILE A 407 -9.20 13.67 13.88
CA ILE A 407 -8.47 13.42 15.13
C ILE A 407 -8.16 14.75 15.80
N TYR A 408 -8.70 14.94 17.00
CA TYR A 408 -8.61 16.17 17.76
C TYR A 408 -7.81 15.97 19.05
N GLY A 409 -6.91 16.90 19.36
CA GLY A 409 -6.24 16.89 20.66
C GLY A 409 -5.15 17.94 20.81
N THR A 410 -4.36 17.82 21.87
CA THR A 410 -3.37 18.82 22.28
C THR A 410 -1.98 18.23 22.42
N VAL A 411 -1.63 17.75 23.62
CA VAL A 411 -0.33 17.14 23.92
C VAL A 411 -0.39 15.67 23.53
N ASP A 412 0.53 15.22 22.67
CA ASP A 412 0.77 13.82 22.32
C ASP A 412 -0.48 13.08 21.84
N PHE A 413 -1.37 13.77 21.10
CA PHE A 413 -2.71 13.25 20.88
C PHE A 413 -2.80 12.05 19.92
N ILE A 414 -1.72 11.73 19.20
CA ILE A 414 -1.50 10.42 18.56
C ILE A 414 -0.21 9.82 19.12
N PHE A 415 -0.32 8.75 19.90
CA PHE A 415 0.84 8.16 20.57
C PHE A 415 0.77 6.63 20.62
N GLY A 416 1.89 6.01 20.98
CA GLY A 416 2.02 4.56 21.08
C GLY A 416 3.12 3.98 20.19
N ASN A 417 3.09 2.66 20.01
CA ASN A 417 4.13 1.91 19.30
C ASN A 417 3.53 0.85 18.37
N ALA A 418 2.38 1.13 17.76
CA ALA A 418 1.87 0.37 16.62
C ALA A 418 2.72 0.57 15.36
N ALA A 419 2.54 -0.31 14.38
CA ALA A 419 2.81 0.01 12.98
C ALA A 419 1.50 0.56 12.41
N VAL A 420 1.42 1.87 12.19
CA VAL A 420 0.15 2.53 11.82
C VAL A 420 0.30 3.47 10.63
N VAL A 421 -0.67 3.42 9.72
CA VAL A 421 -0.83 4.39 8.62
C VAL A 421 -2.15 5.13 8.80
N PHE A 422 -2.07 6.46 8.80
CA PHE A 422 -3.21 7.37 8.67
C PHE A 422 -3.26 7.86 7.24
N GLN A 423 -4.41 7.75 6.60
CA GLN A 423 -4.58 8.13 5.20
C GLN A 423 -5.82 8.98 4.96
N ASN A 424 -5.66 10.12 4.29
CA ASN A 424 -6.78 11.05 4.05
C ASN A 424 -7.50 11.49 5.34
N CYS A 425 -6.80 11.51 6.47
CA CYS A 425 -7.35 11.96 7.75
C CYS A 425 -7.15 13.47 7.93
N ASN A 426 -7.95 14.08 8.82
CA ASN A 426 -7.77 15.44 9.29
C ASN A 426 -7.25 15.42 10.73
N LEU A 427 -6.13 16.10 10.98
CA LEU A 427 -5.50 16.21 12.29
C LEU A 427 -5.66 17.64 12.80
N TYR A 428 -6.29 17.77 13.96
CA TYR A 428 -6.78 19.03 14.52
C TYR A 428 -6.14 19.31 15.89
N PRO A 429 -4.97 20.00 15.92
CA PRO A 429 -4.45 20.59 17.15
C PRO A 429 -5.47 21.57 17.74
N ARG A 430 -5.79 21.39 19.02
CA ARG A 430 -6.78 22.17 19.77
C ARG A 430 -6.13 23.18 20.70
N GLN A 431 -6.92 24.04 21.32
CA GLN A 431 -6.46 24.91 22.40
C GLN A 431 -6.10 24.07 23.67
N PRO A 432 -4.84 24.07 24.13
CA PRO A 432 -4.42 23.37 25.36
C PRO A 432 -4.66 24.23 26.61
N MET A 433 -4.01 23.94 27.73
CA MET A 433 -3.94 24.92 28.83
C MET A 433 -2.92 26.03 28.50
N GLN A 434 -3.05 27.18 29.17
CA GLN A 434 -2.05 28.23 29.08
C GLN A 434 -0.66 27.71 29.47
N ASN A 435 0.38 28.11 28.71
CA ASN A 435 1.77 27.64 28.84
C ASN A 435 2.04 26.18 28.43
N GLN A 436 1.05 25.46 27.90
CA GLN A 436 1.28 24.21 27.21
C GLN A 436 1.55 24.45 25.71
N PHE A 437 1.74 23.35 25.00
CA PHE A 437 1.99 23.28 23.57
C PHE A 437 1.21 22.09 23.01
N ASN A 438 1.12 22.02 21.69
CA ASN A 438 0.58 20.86 21.01
C ASN A 438 1.71 20.02 20.41
N ALA A 439 1.61 18.70 20.53
CA ALA A 439 2.44 17.75 19.80
C ALA A 439 1.51 16.73 19.16
N ILE A 440 1.47 16.70 17.83
CA ILE A 440 0.57 15.82 17.10
C ILE A 440 0.92 14.36 17.38
N THR A 441 2.21 14.03 17.35
CA THR A 441 2.67 12.66 17.57
C THR A 441 3.65 12.50 18.74
N ALA A 442 3.55 11.39 19.47
CA ALA A 442 4.53 10.95 20.45
C ALA A 442 4.81 9.45 20.29
N GLN A 443 5.64 9.10 19.30
CA GLN A 443 5.88 7.71 18.92
C GLN A 443 6.86 7.03 19.88
N GLY A 444 6.50 5.83 20.34
CA GLY A 444 7.11 5.12 21.47
C GLY A 444 7.98 3.91 21.12
N ARG A 445 8.68 3.89 19.99
CA ARG A 445 9.58 2.77 19.63
C ARG A 445 10.82 2.74 20.52
N THR A 446 11.06 1.61 21.19
CA THR A 446 12.15 1.43 22.17
C THR A 446 13.31 0.58 21.64
N ASP A 447 13.13 -0.14 20.54
CA ASP A 447 14.15 -1.01 19.98
C ASP A 447 14.21 -0.86 18.45
N PRO A 448 15.39 -0.71 17.83
CA PRO A 448 15.53 -0.51 16.39
C PRO A 448 15.06 -1.71 15.56
N ASN A 449 14.96 -2.90 16.15
CA ASN A 449 14.46 -4.13 15.50
C ASN A 449 12.93 -4.21 15.50
N GLN A 450 12.21 -3.30 16.18
CA GLN A 450 10.77 -3.22 16.06
C GLN A 450 10.37 -2.68 14.68
N ASN A 451 9.39 -3.33 14.05
CA ASN A 451 8.81 -2.92 12.77
C ASN A 451 7.70 -1.86 12.92
N THR A 452 7.76 -1.03 13.97
CA THR A 452 6.69 -0.10 14.38
C THR A 452 6.99 1.36 14.01
N GLY A 453 5.99 2.23 14.03
CA GLY A 453 6.11 3.64 13.62
C GLY A 453 4.77 4.24 13.21
N ILE A 454 4.72 5.57 13.13
CA ILE A 454 3.56 6.32 12.67
C ILE A 454 3.83 6.86 11.26
N SER A 455 2.96 6.54 10.30
CA SER A 455 2.98 7.10 8.94
C SER A 455 1.73 7.93 8.71
N ILE A 456 1.89 9.22 8.45
CA ILE A 456 0.83 10.19 8.12
C ILE A 456 0.92 10.44 6.61
N HIS A 457 -0.04 9.90 5.85
CA HIS A 457 0.01 9.85 4.38
C HIS A 457 -1.21 10.54 3.77
N ASN A 458 -1.00 11.61 3.00
CA ASN A 458 -2.09 12.35 2.35
C ASN A 458 -3.14 12.86 3.34
N CYS A 459 -2.71 13.34 4.50
CA CYS A 459 -3.58 13.90 5.53
C CYS A 459 -3.58 15.44 5.48
N THR A 460 -4.53 16.06 6.19
CA THR A 460 -4.61 17.50 6.38
C THR A 460 -4.35 17.84 7.84
N ILE A 461 -3.39 18.72 8.11
CA ILE A 461 -3.08 19.23 9.44
C ILE A 461 -3.50 20.70 9.48
N LYS A 462 -4.49 21.04 10.31
CA LYS A 462 -5.01 22.40 10.44
C LYS A 462 -5.51 22.66 11.87
N PRO A 463 -5.47 23.89 12.38
CA PRO A 463 -5.94 24.18 13.73
C PRO A 463 -7.44 23.86 13.87
N ALA A 464 -7.85 23.40 15.05
CA ALA A 464 -9.26 23.33 15.41
C ALA A 464 -9.83 24.74 15.68
N ASP A 465 -11.16 24.89 15.61
CA ASP A 465 -11.84 26.18 15.76
C ASP A 465 -11.53 26.87 17.11
N ASP A 466 -11.35 26.08 18.18
CA ASP A 466 -10.98 26.60 19.50
C ASP A 466 -9.55 27.16 19.54
N LEU A 467 -8.62 26.55 18.81
CA LEU A 467 -7.26 27.03 18.67
C LEU A 467 -7.19 28.30 17.82
N VAL A 468 -7.95 28.37 16.73
CA VAL A 468 -8.07 29.58 15.89
C VAL A 468 -8.61 30.75 16.71
N SER A 469 -9.55 30.47 17.62
CA SER A 469 -10.20 31.47 18.48
C SER A 469 -9.44 31.76 19.78
N SER A 470 -8.25 31.16 19.99
CA SER A 470 -7.49 31.27 21.24
C SER A 470 -7.03 32.70 21.50
N ASN A 471 -7.09 33.12 22.76
CA ASN A 471 -6.59 34.43 23.23
C ASN A 471 -5.09 34.44 23.57
N TYR A 472 -4.40 33.31 23.42
CA TYR A 472 -2.93 33.20 23.55
C TYR A 472 -2.33 32.32 22.46
N THR A 473 -1.08 32.60 22.13
CA THR A 473 -0.30 31.83 21.16
C THR A 473 0.05 30.46 21.70
N VAL A 474 -0.20 29.43 20.90
CA VAL A 474 0.11 28.03 21.21
C VAL A 474 1.08 27.52 20.17
N LYS A 475 2.23 27.02 20.64
CA LYS A 475 3.19 26.37 19.75
C LYS A 475 2.72 24.96 19.43
N THR A 476 2.70 24.60 18.14
CA THR A 476 2.30 23.27 17.68
C THR A 476 3.44 22.61 16.91
N TYR A 477 3.69 21.34 17.20
CA TYR A 477 4.75 20.53 16.60
C TYR A 477 4.18 19.26 15.98
N LEU A 478 4.83 18.77 14.91
CA LEU A 478 4.53 17.48 14.28
C LEU A 478 4.70 16.31 15.24
N GLY A 479 5.64 16.41 16.19
CA GLY A 479 5.78 15.44 17.26
C GLY A 479 7.01 15.63 18.14
N ARG A 480 7.17 14.70 19.09
CA ARG A 480 8.32 14.60 20.01
C ARG A 480 8.65 13.15 20.40
N PRO A 481 9.93 12.80 20.63
CA PRO A 481 10.36 11.41 20.75
C PRO A 481 10.11 10.84 22.15
N TRP A 482 8.93 10.24 22.36
CA TRP A 482 8.60 9.59 23.64
C TRP A 482 9.61 8.51 24.04
N LYS A 483 10.20 7.80 23.06
CA LYS A 483 11.19 6.74 23.28
C LYS A 483 12.39 6.88 22.32
N GLU A 484 13.48 6.21 22.68
CA GLU A 484 14.83 6.39 22.08
C GLU A 484 14.87 6.20 20.55
N TYR A 485 14.07 5.30 20.00
CA TYR A 485 14.06 5.00 18.56
C TYR A 485 12.80 5.51 17.87
N SER A 486 12.17 6.56 18.42
CA SER A 486 10.93 7.15 17.92
C SER A 486 10.91 7.28 16.40
N ARG A 487 9.84 6.86 15.74
CA ARG A 487 9.75 6.83 14.27
C ARG A 487 8.42 7.35 13.75
N THR A 488 8.45 8.51 13.12
CA THR A 488 7.26 9.17 12.56
C THR A 488 7.58 9.78 11.20
N VAL A 489 6.69 9.60 10.23
CA VAL A 489 6.82 10.16 8.87
C VAL A 489 5.55 10.93 8.49
N PHE A 490 5.71 12.16 8.03
CA PHE A 490 4.66 12.95 7.38
C PHE A 490 4.95 13.02 5.88
N MET A 491 4.06 12.45 5.06
CA MET A 491 4.27 12.39 3.62
C MET A 491 3.03 12.76 2.82
N GLN A 492 3.24 13.53 1.75
CA GLN A 492 2.22 13.99 0.81
C GLN A 492 1.03 14.66 1.50
N SER A 493 1.27 15.27 2.67
CA SER A 493 0.21 15.83 3.52
C SER A 493 0.18 17.35 3.40
N TYR A 494 -0.99 17.94 3.59
CA TYR A 494 -1.13 19.39 3.73
C TYR A 494 -0.87 19.79 5.18
N ILE A 495 0.08 20.69 5.41
CA ILE A 495 0.47 21.22 6.72
C ILE A 495 0.23 22.73 6.73
N ASP A 496 -0.77 23.17 7.50
CA ASP A 496 -1.09 24.57 7.67
C ASP A 496 -0.07 25.33 8.52
N GLU A 497 -0.15 26.66 8.55
CA GLU A 497 0.78 27.56 9.26
C GLU A 497 0.82 27.38 10.78
N VAL A 498 -0.11 26.59 11.34
CA VAL A 498 -0.16 26.26 12.78
C VAL A 498 1.11 25.55 13.27
N VAL A 499 1.82 24.83 12.39
CA VAL A 499 3.04 24.10 12.77
C VAL A 499 4.25 25.04 12.81
N GLU A 500 4.96 25.05 13.93
CA GLU A 500 6.17 25.86 14.11
C GLU A 500 7.23 25.55 13.04
N PRO A 501 8.01 26.53 12.56
CA PRO A 501 9.05 26.31 11.54
C PRO A 501 10.08 25.22 11.91
N VAL A 502 10.40 25.09 13.20
CA VAL A 502 11.28 24.02 13.71
C VAL A 502 10.70 22.61 13.53
N GLY A 503 9.38 22.50 13.38
CA GLY A 503 8.62 21.28 13.07
C GLY A 503 8.49 20.29 14.21
N TRP A 504 9.58 19.98 14.90
CA TRP A 504 9.68 18.92 15.91
C TRP A 504 10.18 19.47 17.24
N ARG A 505 9.80 18.81 18.34
CA ARG A 505 10.17 19.25 19.71
C ARG A 505 10.95 18.18 20.46
N GLU A 506 11.97 18.57 21.23
CA GLU A 506 12.69 17.62 22.07
C GLU A 506 11.76 17.00 23.13
N TRP A 507 12.07 15.76 23.54
CA TRP A 507 11.44 15.16 24.71
C TRP A 507 12.08 15.67 26.01
N ASN A 508 13.41 15.53 26.12
CA ASN A 508 14.20 16.04 27.24
C ASN A 508 15.69 16.13 26.85
N GLY A 509 16.21 17.35 26.72
CA GLY A 509 17.61 17.56 26.31
C GLY A 509 17.93 16.90 24.97
N ASP A 510 19.05 16.19 24.91
CA ASP A 510 19.54 15.48 23.72
C ASP A 510 19.01 14.04 23.57
N PHE A 511 18.08 13.61 24.44
CA PHE A 511 17.50 12.28 24.39
C PHE A 511 16.89 11.96 23.03
N ALA A 512 17.24 10.79 22.48
CA ALA A 512 16.77 10.23 21.21
C ALA A 512 17.14 10.99 19.93
N LEU A 513 17.69 12.21 20.00
CA LEU A 513 17.86 13.08 18.82
C LEU A 513 18.76 12.46 17.73
N SER A 514 19.66 11.55 18.10
CA SER A 514 20.55 10.85 17.18
C SER A 514 20.05 9.47 16.72
N THR A 515 19.01 8.93 17.35
CA THR A 515 18.52 7.54 17.16
C THR A 515 17.09 7.46 16.65
N LEU A 516 16.31 8.52 16.83
CA LEU A 516 14.99 8.67 16.22
C LEU A 516 15.07 8.72 14.69
N TYR A 517 13.93 8.49 14.04
CA TYR A 517 13.75 8.68 12.61
C TYR A 517 12.50 9.51 12.36
N TYR A 518 12.67 10.82 12.25
CA TYR A 518 11.62 11.76 11.90
C TYR A 518 11.81 12.23 10.47
N ALA A 519 10.76 12.08 9.67
CA ALA A 519 10.88 12.38 8.26
C ALA A 519 9.69 13.13 7.66
N GLU A 520 10.00 13.96 6.68
CA GLU A 520 9.03 14.68 5.86
C GLU A 520 9.27 14.37 4.38
N TYR A 521 8.19 14.13 3.62
CA TYR A 521 8.25 13.85 2.18
C TYR A 521 7.13 14.56 1.42
N ASN A 522 7.49 15.49 0.54
CA ASN A 522 6.56 16.10 -0.42
C ASN A 522 5.27 16.66 0.22
N ASN A 523 5.39 17.29 1.40
CA ASN A 523 4.28 17.95 2.07
C ASN A 523 4.01 19.33 1.44
N THR A 524 2.76 19.76 1.47
CA THR A 524 2.30 21.06 0.92
C THR A 524 1.70 21.93 2.04
N GLY A 525 1.42 23.20 1.77
CA GLY A 525 0.89 24.14 2.76
C GLY A 525 1.97 25.03 3.38
N SER A 526 1.55 26.08 4.08
CA SER A 526 2.44 27.10 4.65
C SER A 526 3.35 26.57 5.76
N GLY A 527 2.90 25.58 6.53
CA GLY A 527 3.70 24.93 7.58
C GLY A 527 4.63 23.82 7.07
N SER A 528 4.64 23.51 5.76
CA SER A 528 5.44 22.40 5.22
C SER A 528 6.88 22.77 4.84
N ASN A 529 7.27 24.05 4.95
CA ASN A 529 8.63 24.48 4.63
C ASN A 529 9.65 23.86 5.59
N THR A 530 10.63 23.15 5.04
CA THR A 530 11.64 22.41 5.83
C THR A 530 12.94 23.18 6.07
N THR A 531 13.06 24.42 5.58
CA THR A 531 14.32 25.21 5.63
C THR A 531 14.79 25.48 7.07
N ASP A 532 13.86 25.76 7.98
CA ASP A 532 14.16 26.14 9.37
C ASP A 532 13.88 25.00 10.37
N ARG A 533 13.82 23.76 9.89
CA ARG A 533 13.60 22.58 10.73
C ARG A 533 14.80 22.32 11.63
N VAL A 534 14.56 21.55 12.70
CA VAL A 534 15.60 21.08 13.61
C VAL A 534 16.77 20.40 12.87
N VAL A 535 17.99 20.58 13.37
CA VAL A 535 19.23 20.01 12.81
C VAL A 535 19.65 18.70 13.47
N TRP A 536 18.69 17.92 13.98
CA TRP A 536 18.96 16.67 14.68
C TRP A 536 19.45 15.58 13.71
N PRO A 537 20.41 14.72 14.09
CA PRO A 537 20.86 13.64 13.21
C PRO A 537 19.76 12.66 12.77
N GLY A 538 18.73 12.47 13.61
CA GLY A 538 17.57 11.63 13.30
C GLY A 538 16.47 12.31 12.48
N TYR A 539 16.58 13.61 12.16
CA TYR A 539 15.63 14.31 11.29
C TYR A 539 16.06 14.21 9.82
N HIS A 540 15.09 13.96 8.94
CA HIS A 540 15.33 13.72 7.53
C HIS A 540 14.27 14.37 6.62
N VAL A 541 14.71 15.09 5.60
CA VAL A 541 13.89 15.33 4.40
C VAL A 541 14.19 14.19 3.43
N ILE A 542 13.24 13.27 3.27
CA ILE A 542 13.48 11.99 2.58
C ILE A 542 13.09 12.07 1.10
N ASN A 543 13.50 11.07 0.31
CA ASN A 543 13.10 10.93 -1.10
C ASN A 543 11.99 9.86 -1.26
N SER A 544 11.53 9.71 -2.50
CA SER A 544 10.43 8.78 -2.81
C SER A 544 10.72 7.30 -2.54
N THR A 545 11.99 6.88 -2.63
CA THR A 545 12.42 5.51 -2.36
C THR A 545 12.30 5.20 -0.87
N ASP A 546 12.71 6.14 -0.03
CA ASP A 546 12.60 6.02 1.42
C ASP A 546 11.15 6.12 1.88
N ALA A 547 10.39 7.07 1.33
CA ALA A 547 8.96 7.25 1.61
C ALA A 547 8.14 6.00 1.26
N ASN A 548 8.51 5.27 0.21
CA ASN A 548 7.84 4.03 -0.19
C ASN A 548 7.84 2.96 0.92
N ASN A 549 8.82 2.98 1.84
CA ASN A 549 8.85 2.05 2.96
C ASN A 549 7.75 2.31 4.01
N PHE A 550 7.10 3.48 3.94
CA PHE A 550 6.06 3.94 4.86
C PHE A 550 4.65 3.92 4.25
N THR A 551 4.49 3.36 3.05
CA THR A 551 3.19 3.16 2.38
C THR A 551 2.43 1.97 2.97
N VAL A 552 1.14 1.87 2.66
CA VAL A 552 0.28 0.76 3.12
C VAL A 552 0.84 -0.61 2.68
N GLU A 553 1.30 -0.71 1.44
CA GLU A 553 1.89 -1.94 0.90
C GLU A 553 3.12 -2.39 1.70
N ASN A 554 4.07 -1.48 1.92
CA ASN A 554 5.39 -1.86 2.42
C ASN A 554 5.49 -1.83 3.95
N PHE A 555 4.75 -0.93 4.59
CA PHE A 555 4.81 -0.74 6.03
C PHE A 555 3.85 -1.66 6.79
N LEU A 556 2.67 -1.91 6.22
CA LEU A 556 1.62 -2.72 6.86
C LEU A 556 1.36 -4.07 6.19
N LEU A 557 1.98 -4.32 5.03
CA LEU A 557 1.56 -5.41 4.15
C LEU A 557 0.05 -5.38 3.87
N GLY A 558 -0.49 -4.16 3.70
CA GLY A 558 -1.93 -3.88 3.70
C GLY A 558 -2.72 -4.64 2.65
N ASP A 559 -2.15 -4.82 1.46
CA ASP A 559 -2.77 -5.54 0.34
C ASP A 559 -3.20 -6.96 0.72
N GLY A 560 -2.51 -7.57 1.67
CA GLY A 560 -2.79 -8.92 2.15
C GLY A 560 -3.99 -9.05 3.08
N TRP A 561 -4.53 -7.95 3.61
CA TRP A 561 -5.56 -8.01 4.65
C TRP A 561 -6.59 -6.88 4.63
N MET A 562 -6.35 -5.77 3.94
CA MET A 562 -7.31 -4.66 3.89
C MET A 562 -8.45 -4.90 2.90
N VAL A 563 -8.19 -5.63 1.81
CA VAL A 563 -9.17 -5.91 0.75
C VAL A 563 -10.46 -6.55 1.33
N GLN A 564 -10.32 -7.45 2.30
CA GLN A 564 -11.46 -8.14 2.92
C GLN A 564 -12.41 -7.22 3.71
N SER A 565 -11.93 -6.04 4.12
CA SER A 565 -12.72 -5.09 4.90
C SER A 565 -13.62 -4.22 4.04
N GLY A 566 -13.36 -4.15 2.73
CA GLY A 566 -13.99 -3.23 1.80
C GLY A 566 -13.65 -1.75 2.02
N VAL A 567 -12.80 -1.40 2.99
CA VAL A 567 -12.36 -0.01 3.22
C VAL A 567 -11.37 0.41 2.14
N PRO A 568 -11.54 1.59 1.51
CA PRO A 568 -10.63 2.08 0.48
C PRO A 568 -9.26 2.45 1.08
N TYR A 569 -8.19 2.14 0.34
CA TYR A 569 -6.84 2.53 0.70
C TYR A 569 -5.96 2.73 -0.55
N ILE A 570 -4.94 3.58 -0.43
CA ILE A 570 -3.91 3.78 -1.45
C ILE A 570 -2.70 2.93 -1.05
N SER A 571 -2.40 1.91 -1.86
CA SER A 571 -1.29 0.97 -1.66
C SER A 571 0.08 1.62 -1.99
N GLY A 572 0.21 2.28 -3.15
CA GLY A 572 1.41 2.95 -3.69
C GLY A 572 1.13 3.72 -5.00
N PRO A 573 2.11 4.40 -5.66
CA PRO A 573 1.91 5.16 -6.88
C PRO A 573 1.42 4.31 -8.05
N VAL A 574 0.52 4.84 -8.88
CA VAL A 574 -0.14 4.06 -9.94
C VAL A 574 0.48 4.33 -11.31
N ILE A 575 0.74 3.27 -12.07
CA ILE A 575 1.10 3.36 -13.49
C ILE A 575 -0.01 2.70 -14.33
N LEU A 576 -0.54 3.44 -15.30
CA LEU A 576 -1.47 2.93 -16.31
C LEU A 576 -0.70 2.69 -17.62
N PHE A 577 -0.72 1.46 -18.11
CA PHE A 577 -0.10 1.02 -19.36
C PHE A 577 -1.16 0.80 -20.43
N LEU A 578 -1.01 1.44 -21.59
CA LEU A 578 -1.94 1.35 -22.71
C LEU A 578 -1.27 0.67 -23.90
N HIS A 579 -1.80 -0.47 -24.31
CA HIS A 579 -1.33 -1.25 -25.47
C HIS A 579 -1.97 -0.76 -26.79
N GLY A 580 -1.52 -1.26 -27.94
CA GLY A 580 -2.10 -0.95 -29.25
C GLY A 580 -2.35 -2.17 -30.13
N PHE A 581 -2.49 -1.99 -31.44
CA PHE A 581 -2.74 -3.08 -32.38
C PHE A 581 -1.43 -3.71 -32.87
N PRO A 582 -1.28 -5.04 -32.89
CA PRO A 582 -2.18 -6.10 -32.45
C PRO A 582 -1.77 -6.66 -31.08
N ASP A 583 -1.39 -5.78 -30.15
CA ASP A 583 -1.07 -6.12 -28.78
C ASP A 583 -2.34 -6.33 -27.93
N LEU A 584 -2.10 -6.81 -26.72
CA LEU A 584 -3.06 -6.95 -25.61
C LEU A 584 -2.41 -6.39 -24.34
N TRP A 585 -3.13 -6.38 -23.22
CA TRP A 585 -2.53 -6.03 -21.91
C TRP A 585 -1.24 -6.83 -21.62
N TYR A 586 -1.19 -8.07 -22.13
CA TYR A 586 -0.09 -9.03 -21.98
C TYR A 586 1.25 -8.54 -22.53
N SER A 587 1.25 -7.58 -23.45
CA SER A 587 2.46 -6.97 -23.98
C SER A 587 3.30 -6.27 -22.89
N TRP A 588 2.64 -5.82 -21.82
CA TRP A 588 3.26 -5.18 -20.67
C TRP A 588 3.73 -6.14 -19.57
N ARG A 589 3.64 -7.47 -19.77
CA ARG A 589 3.96 -8.49 -18.74
C ARG A 589 5.31 -8.27 -18.04
N HIS A 590 6.32 -7.82 -18.78
CA HIS A 590 7.66 -7.53 -18.24
C HIS A 590 7.66 -6.30 -17.32
N GLN A 591 7.01 -5.22 -17.76
CA GLN A 591 6.92 -3.96 -17.02
C GLN A 591 5.99 -4.10 -15.81
N LEU A 592 4.85 -4.80 -15.94
CA LEU A 592 3.92 -5.03 -14.84
C LEU A 592 4.62 -5.69 -13.64
N LEU A 593 5.40 -6.74 -13.88
CA LEU A 593 6.15 -7.43 -12.83
C LEU A 593 7.26 -6.55 -12.24
N SER A 594 7.96 -5.81 -13.09
CA SER A 594 9.08 -4.95 -12.68
C SER A 594 8.59 -3.78 -11.82
N PHE A 595 7.52 -3.10 -12.22
CA PHE A 595 6.98 -1.96 -11.49
C PHE A 595 6.24 -2.36 -10.22
N ALA A 596 5.55 -3.50 -10.20
CA ALA A 596 5.03 -4.08 -8.97
C ALA A 596 6.16 -4.34 -7.95
N ALA A 597 7.30 -4.89 -8.40
CA ALA A 597 8.46 -5.08 -7.53
C ALA A 597 9.09 -3.76 -7.01
N LEU A 598 8.82 -2.64 -7.68
CA LEU A 598 9.27 -1.29 -7.31
C LEU A 598 8.23 -0.52 -6.46
N GLY A 599 7.16 -1.19 -6.01
CA GLY A 599 6.10 -0.61 -5.17
C GLY A 599 5.12 0.28 -5.94
N TYR A 600 5.00 0.08 -7.25
CA TYR A 600 3.93 0.70 -8.03
C TYR A 600 2.74 -0.24 -8.17
N ARG A 601 1.54 0.32 -8.11
CA ARG A 601 0.34 -0.35 -8.61
C ARG A 601 0.32 -0.23 -10.14
N ALA A 602 0.74 -1.28 -10.83
CA ALA A 602 0.79 -1.32 -12.29
C ALA A 602 -0.53 -1.88 -12.87
N ILE A 603 -1.18 -1.13 -13.76
CA ILE A 603 -2.47 -1.47 -14.37
C ILE A 603 -2.29 -1.50 -15.89
N ALA A 604 -2.68 -2.60 -16.53
CA ALA A 604 -2.78 -2.70 -17.99
C ALA A 604 -4.15 -3.30 -18.36
N PRO A 605 -5.10 -2.50 -18.86
CA PRO A 605 -6.36 -3.04 -19.35
C PRO A 605 -6.21 -3.58 -20.78
N ASP A 606 -7.08 -4.51 -21.17
CA ASP A 606 -7.42 -4.63 -22.59
C ASP A 606 -8.25 -3.43 -23.01
N LEU A 607 -7.80 -2.68 -24.02
CA LEU A 607 -8.60 -1.57 -24.55
C LEU A 607 -9.87 -2.10 -25.23
N ARG A 608 -10.90 -1.26 -25.36
CA ARG A 608 -12.16 -1.67 -26.02
C ARG A 608 -11.89 -2.37 -27.34
N GLY A 609 -12.61 -3.45 -27.64
CA GLY A 609 -12.42 -4.22 -28.85
C GLY A 609 -11.25 -5.21 -28.85
N TYR A 610 -10.42 -5.25 -27.80
CA TYR A 610 -9.30 -6.17 -27.68
C TYR A 610 -9.54 -7.20 -26.58
N GLY A 611 -8.90 -8.37 -26.74
CA GLY A 611 -8.81 -9.43 -25.73
C GLY A 611 -10.15 -9.71 -25.05
N ASP A 612 -10.17 -9.56 -23.73
CA ASP A 612 -11.33 -9.86 -22.90
C ASP A 612 -12.29 -8.66 -22.71
N SER A 613 -11.95 -7.48 -23.25
CA SER A 613 -12.83 -6.31 -23.19
C SER A 613 -13.94 -6.35 -24.23
N ASP A 614 -15.07 -5.71 -23.96
CA ASP A 614 -16.20 -5.66 -24.88
C ASP A 614 -15.82 -5.07 -26.24
N ALA A 615 -16.45 -5.57 -27.30
CA ALA A 615 -16.24 -5.14 -28.67
C ALA A 615 -17.56 -4.69 -29.30
N PRO A 616 -17.98 -3.42 -29.09
CA PRO A 616 -19.13 -2.87 -29.79
C PRO A 616 -19.02 -3.08 -31.32
N PRO A 617 -20.10 -3.40 -32.03
CA PRO A 617 -20.01 -3.74 -33.45
C PRO A 617 -19.74 -2.51 -34.35
N SER A 618 -20.23 -1.33 -33.96
CA SER A 618 -20.09 -0.11 -34.75
C SER A 618 -18.72 0.53 -34.57
N SER A 619 -18.06 0.90 -35.68
CA SER A 619 -16.81 1.68 -35.66
C SER A 619 -16.98 3.06 -35.04
N GLU A 620 -18.18 3.63 -35.04
CA GLU A 620 -18.49 4.91 -34.39
C GLU A 620 -18.32 4.84 -32.86
N SER A 621 -18.39 3.65 -32.28
CA SER A 621 -18.09 3.41 -30.87
C SER A 621 -16.60 3.28 -30.58
N TYR A 622 -15.69 3.59 -31.52
CA TYR A 622 -14.24 3.49 -31.33
C TYR A 622 -13.52 4.82 -31.47
N THR A 623 -14.26 5.93 -31.41
CA THR A 623 -13.64 7.25 -31.42
C THR A 623 -12.74 7.43 -30.21
N ILE A 624 -11.77 8.33 -30.32
CA ILE A 624 -10.87 8.63 -29.21
C ILE A 624 -11.56 9.09 -27.92
N LEU A 625 -12.68 9.81 -28.04
CA LEU A 625 -13.47 10.29 -26.89
C LEU A 625 -14.06 9.13 -26.09
N HIS A 626 -14.54 8.11 -26.78
CA HIS A 626 -15.07 6.90 -26.18
C HIS A 626 -13.98 6.14 -25.40
N ILE A 627 -12.81 5.92 -26.03
CA ILE A 627 -11.70 5.19 -25.40
C ILE A 627 -11.14 5.95 -24.19
N VAL A 628 -10.96 7.28 -24.30
CA VAL A 628 -10.58 8.13 -23.16
C VAL A 628 -11.64 8.08 -22.06
N GLY A 629 -12.92 8.04 -22.43
CA GLY A 629 -14.04 7.83 -21.51
C GLY A 629 -13.91 6.53 -20.72
N ASP A 630 -13.55 5.42 -21.36
CA ASP A 630 -13.31 4.14 -20.66
C ASP A 630 -12.17 4.24 -19.67
N LEU A 631 -11.05 4.87 -20.06
CA LEU A 631 -9.89 4.99 -19.18
C LEU A 631 -10.21 5.85 -17.96
N VAL A 632 -10.94 6.95 -18.15
CA VAL A 632 -11.45 7.76 -17.03
C VAL A 632 -12.41 6.95 -16.17
N GLY A 633 -13.31 6.18 -16.78
CA GLY A 633 -14.22 5.27 -16.08
C GLY A 633 -13.50 4.20 -15.27
N LEU A 634 -12.43 3.62 -15.83
CA LEU A 634 -11.55 2.63 -15.19
C LEU A 634 -10.79 3.26 -14.02
N LEU A 635 -10.17 4.43 -14.19
CA LEU A 635 -9.47 5.09 -13.10
C LEU A 635 -10.42 5.47 -11.96
N ASN A 636 -11.62 5.93 -12.30
CA ASN A 636 -12.67 6.19 -11.32
C ASN A 636 -13.08 4.90 -10.59
N SER A 637 -13.34 3.80 -11.31
CA SER A 637 -13.72 2.53 -10.66
C SER A 637 -12.63 2.03 -9.71
N LEU A 638 -11.36 2.21 -10.07
CA LEU A 638 -10.21 1.80 -9.25
C LEU A 638 -9.87 2.76 -8.10
N GLY A 639 -10.60 3.87 -7.95
CA GLY A 639 -10.35 4.90 -6.92
C GLY A 639 -9.04 5.66 -7.12
N VAL A 640 -8.58 5.77 -8.37
CA VAL A 640 -7.29 6.38 -8.71
C VAL A 640 -7.51 7.78 -9.27
N ASP A 641 -7.04 8.79 -8.52
CA ASP A 641 -7.17 10.17 -8.96
C ASP A 641 -6.14 10.52 -10.04
N ARG A 642 -4.85 10.24 -9.82
CA ARG A 642 -3.80 10.52 -10.83
C ARG A 642 -2.91 9.32 -11.09
N VAL A 643 -2.40 9.21 -12.32
CA VAL A 643 -1.52 8.14 -12.77
C VAL A 643 -0.26 8.65 -13.45
N PHE A 644 0.81 7.86 -13.33
CA PHE A 644 1.84 7.83 -14.36
C PHE A 644 1.29 7.06 -15.58
N LEU A 645 1.49 7.60 -16.78
CA LEU A 645 0.90 7.04 -17.99
C LEU A 645 1.99 6.51 -18.94
N VAL A 646 1.80 5.30 -19.44
CA VAL A 646 2.66 4.71 -20.47
C VAL A 646 1.81 4.27 -21.63
N GLY A 647 2.18 4.67 -22.85
CA GLY A 647 1.45 4.32 -24.08
C GLY A 647 2.35 3.69 -25.12
N HIS A 648 1.80 2.73 -25.88
CA HIS A 648 2.43 2.11 -27.04
C HIS A 648 1.43 1.96 -28.19
N ASP A 649 1.88 2.16 -29.44
CA ASP A 649 1.06 2.08 -30.65
C ASP A 649 -0.28 2.86 -30.54
N TRP A 650 -1.45 2.26 -30.76
CA TRP A 650 -2.75 2.91 -30.51
C TRP A 650 -2.91 3.39 -29.08
N GLY A 651 -2.37 2.68 -28.10
CA GLY A 651 -2.28 3.12 -26.72
C GLY A 651 -1.47 4.41 -26.56
N ALA A 652 -0.48 4.66 -27.43
CA ALA A 652 0.24 5.92 -27.47
C ALA A 652 -0.61 7.07 -28.02
N ILE A 653 -1.42 6.82 -29.05
CA ILE A 653 -2.41 7.79 -29.56
C ILE A 653 -3.42 8.12 -28.45
N VAL A 654 -3.97 7.10 -27.79
CA VAL A 654 -4.91 7.24 -26.67
C VAL A 654 -4.27 8.01 -25.52
N ALA A 655 -3.01 7.74 -25.20
CA ALA A 655 -2.29 8.44 -24.14
C ALA A 655 -2.14 9.94 -24.42
N TRP A 656 -1.84 10.34 -25.66
CA TRP A 656 -1.80 11.75 -26.06
C TRP A 656 -3.14 12.44 -25.82
N TRP A 657 -4.24 11.80 -26.24
CA TRP A 657 -5.57 12.37 -26.09
C TRP A 657 -6.07 12.38 -24.65
N LEU A 658 -5.72 11.38 -23.84
CA LEU A 658 -6.00 11.40 -22.41
C LEU A 658 -5.28 12.59 -21.73
N CYS A 659 -4.02 12.85 -22.10
CA CYS A 659 -3.28 14.02 -21.60
C CYS A 659 -3.86 15.35 -22.10
N MET A 660 -4.46 15.38 -23.29
CA MET A 660 -5.09 16.58 -23.85
C MET A 660 -6.44 16.89 -23.20
N ILE A 661 -7.27 15.86 -22.96
CA ILE A 661 -8.65 16.01 -22.46
C ILE A 661 -8.68 16.03 -20.93
N ARG A 662 -7.83 15.25 -20.27
CA ARG A 662 -7.76 15.09 -18.81
C ARG A 662 -6.33 15.21 -18.27
N PRO A 663 -5.65 16.35 -18.49
CA PRO A 663 -4.31 16.58 -17.94
C PRO A 663 -4.32 16.53 -16.39
N ASP A 664 -5.45 16.83 -15.76
CA ASP A 664 -5.67 16.73 -14.31
C ASP A 664 -5.46 15.31 -13.77
N ARG A 665 -5.56 14.29 -14.61
CA ARG A 665 -5.44 12.87 -14.21
C ARG A 665 -4.02 12.31 -14.38
N ILE A 666 -3.07 13.09 -14.89
CA ILE A 666 -1.76 12.59 -15.34
C ILE A 666 -0.61 13.25 -14.57
N ASN A 667 0.28 12.43 -14.01
CA ASN A 667 1.50 12.88 -13.32
C ASN A 667 2.63 13.15 -14.31
N ALA A 668 2.86 12.18 -15.19
CA ALA A 668 3.82 12.25 -16.29
C ALA A 668 3.51 11.15 -17.31
N LEU A 669 3.90 11.37 -18.57
CA LEU A 669 3.73 10.43 -19.68
C LEU A 669 5.09 9.94 -20.20
N VAL A 670 5.26 8.63 -20.30
CA VAL A 670 6.28 8.02 -21.18
C VAL A 670 5.54 7.44 -22.37
N ASN A 671 5.71 8.04 -23.53
CA ASN A 671 5.05 7.54 -24.73
C ASN A 671 6.02 6.87 -25.68
N THR A 672 5.59 5.80 -26.32
CA THR A 672 6.45 4.96 -27.14
C THR A 672 5.92 4.83 -28.56
N SER A 673 6.84 4.75 -29.54
CA SER A 673 6.58 4.54 -30.97
C SER A 673 5.84 5.68 -31.67
N VAL A 674 4.58 5.95 -31.31
CA VAL A 674 3.72 6.87 -32.06
C VAL A 674 3.83 8.30 -31.51
N VAL A 675 4.37 9.19 -32.34
CA VAL A 675 4.53 10.61 -32.03
C VAL A 675 3.19 11.35 -31.96
N PHE A 676 3.11 12.44 -31.17
CA PHE A 676 1.96 13.33 -31.16
C PHE A 676 1.84 14.07 -32.50
N ASN A 677 0.74 13.85 -33.21
CA ASN A 677 0.41 14.54 -34.45
C ASN A 677 -0.71 15.57 -34.22
N PRO A 678 -0.45 16.88 -34.40
CA PRO A 678 -1.47 17.89 -34.25
C PRO A 678 -2.54 17.76 -35.34
N ARG A 679 -3.77 18.11 -34.98
CA ARG A 679 -4.92 18.05 -35.90
C ARG A 679 -4.75 19.05 -37.06
N ASN A 680 -4.79 18.58 -38.30
CA ASN A 680 -4.86 19.44 -39.49
C ASN A 680 -6.33 19.81 -39.80
N PRO A 681 -6.74 21.11 -39.78
CA PRO A 681 -8.11 21.54 -40.04
C PRO A 681 -8.61 21.25 -41.47
N SER A 682 -7.71 21.18 -42.44
CA SER A 682 -8.05 21.15 -43.87
C SER A 682 -8.11 19.76 -44.47
N VAL A 683 -7.52 18.75 -43.82
CA VAL A 683 -7.42 17.40 -44.39
C VAL A 683 -7.73 16.34 -43.33
N LYS A 684 -8.61 15.40 -43.68
CA LYS A 684 -8.93 14.24 -42.83
C LYS A 684 -7.76 13.23 -42.84
N PRO A 685 -7.46 12.53 -41.73
CA PRO A 685 -6.27 11.68 -41.61
C PRO A 685 -6.21 10.57 -42.66
N VAL A 686 -7.32 9.86 -42.89
CA VAL A 686 -7.37 8.75 -43.86
C VAL A 686 -7.15 9.27 -45.27
N ASP A 687 -7.68 10.45 -45.59
CA ASP A 687 -7.52 11.07 -46.91
C ASP A 687 -6.08 11.52 -47.14
N ALA A 688 -5.42 12.04 -46.09
CA ALA A 688 -3.99 12.37 -46.14
C ALA A 688 -3.12 11.13 -46.38
N PHE A 689 -3.38 10.02 -45.67
CA PHE A 689 -2.67 8.77 -45.90
C PHE A 689 -2.90 8.20 -47.29
N ARG A 690 -4.14 8.27 -47.79
CA ARG A 690 -4.47 7.83 -49.15
C ARG A 690 -3.75 8.67 -50.20
N ALA A 691 -3.64 9.98 -49.99
CA ALA A 691 -2.89 10.85 -50.90
C ALA A 691 -1.37 10.56 -50.88
N LEU A 692 -0.81 10.24 -49.72
CA LEU A 692 0.63 10.01 -49.56
C LEU A 692 1.08 8.62 -50.00
N PHE A 693 0.31 7.57 -49.71
CA PHE A 693 0.71 6.17 -49.89
C PHE A 693 -0.21 5.36 -50.81
N GLY A 694 -1.34 5.93 -51.25
CA GLY A 694 -2.32 5.24 -52.08
C GLY A 694 -3.26 4.31 -51.30
N ASN A 695 -4.15 3.64 -52.03
CA ASN A 695 -5.19 2.76 -51.46
C ASN A 695 -4.64 1.47 -50.85
N ASP A 696 -3.42 1.06 -51.24
CA ASP A 696 -2.80 -0.17 -50.74
C ASP A 696 -2.17 0.01 -49.35
N TYR A 697 -2.04 1.25 -48.87
CA TYR A 697 -1.57 1.50 -47.51
C TYR A 697 -2.51 0.87 -46.47
N TYR A 698 -1.95 0.19 -45.48
CA TYR A 698 -2.74 -0.64 -44.56
C TYR A 698 -3.90 0.11 -43.88
N ILE A 699 -3.72 1.36 -43.46
CA ILE A 699 -4.80 2.17 -42.86
C ILE A 699 -5.95 2.38 -43.85
N CYS A 700 -5.65 2.58 -45.14
CA CYS A 700 -6.64 2.73 -46.20
C CYS A 700 -7.34 1.40 -46.49
N ARG A 701 -6.59 0.29 -46.49
CA ARG A 701 -7.13 -1.08 -46.64
C ARG A 701 -8.08 -1.48 -45.51
N PHE A 702 -7.91 -0.93 -44.31
CA PHE A 702 -8.74 -1.28 -43.15
C PHE A 702 -10.09 -0.54 -43.12
N GLN A 703 -10.32 0.44 -44.00
CA GLN A 703 -11.50 1.30 -43.91
C GLN A 703 -12.80 0.56 -44.22
N GLU A 704 -12.81 -0.33 -45.22
CA GLU A 704 -14.02 -1.08 -45.56
C GLU A 704 -14.27 -2.22 -44.57
N PRO A 705 -15.41 -2.24 -43.86
CA PRO A 705 -15.76 -3.33 -42.94
C PRO A 705 -15.86 -4.68 -43.64
N GLY A 706 -15.23 -5.70 -43.05
CA GLY A 706 -15.26 -7.07 -43.56
C GLY A 706 -14.15 -7.39 -44.55
N GLU A 707 -13.66 -6.42 -45.31
CA GLU A 707 -12.71 -6.68 -46.40
C GLU A 707 -11.37 -7.24 -45.87
N ILE A 708 -10.76 -6.56 -44.90
CA ILE A 708 -9.49 -7.03 -44.35
C ILE A 708 -9.68 -8.21 -43.38
N GLU A 709 -10.83 -8.30 -42.71
CA GLU A 709 -11.17 -9.46 -41.90
C GLU A 709 -11.22 -10.74 -42.75
N GLU A 710 -11.81 -10.67 -43.96
CA GLU A 710 -11.81 -11.78 -44.92
C GLU A 710 -10.40 -12.15 -45.41
N ASP A 711 -9.52 -11.16 -45.62
CA ASP A 711 -8.11 -11.42 -45.97
C ASP A 711 -7.34 -12.07 -44.81
N PHE A 712 -7.51 -11.58 -43.59
CA PHE A 712 -6.93 -12.18 -42.38
C PHE A 712 -7.42 -13.61 -42.15
N ALA A 713 -8.69 -13.90 -42.41
CA ALA A 713 -9.27 -15.24 -42.26
C ALA A 713 -8.63 -16.29 -43.19
N GLN A 714 -7.92 -15.87 -44.24
CA GLN A 714 -7.19 -16.77 -45.15
C GLN A 714 -5.82 -17.21 -44.61
N VAL A 715 -5.38 -16.67 -43.47
CA VAL A 715 -4.10 -16.96 -42.85
C VAL A 715 -4.34 -17.46 -41.43
N ASP A 716 -3.56 -18.46 -41.00
CA ASP A 716 -3.56 -18.87 -39.59
C ASP A 716 -3.28 -17.68 -38.66
N THR A 717 -4.12 -17.48 -37.64
CA THR A 717 -4.03 -16.31 -36.75
C THR A 717 -2.68 -16.20 -36.06
N LYS A 718 -2.07 -17.31 -35.62
CA LYS A 718 -0.76 -17.30 -34.96
C LYS A 718 0.33 -16.87 -35.94
N LYS A 719 0.25 -17.33 -37.18
CA LYS A 719 1.15 -16.90 -38.27
C LYS A 719 0.98 -15.41 -38.59
N LEU A 720 -0.25 -14.90 -38.61
CA LEU A 720 -0.53 -13.48 -38.82
C LEU A 720 0.03 -12.61 -37.68
N ILE A 721 -0.23 -12.99 -36.44
CA ILE A 721 0.33 -12.34 -35.24
C ILE A 721 1.86 -12.34 -35.27
N THR A 722 2.47 -13.50 -35.61
CA THR A 722 3.92 -13.61 -35.73
C THR A 722 4.46 -12.61 -36.76
N ARG A 723 3.81 -12.47 -37.92
CA ARG A 723 4.21 -11.51 -38.96
C ARG A 723 4.16 -10.06 -38.47
N PHE A 724 3.14 -9.70 -37.70
CA PHE A 724 3.05 -8.35 -37.14
C PHE A 724 4.21 -8.05 -36.19
N PHE A 725 4.47 -8.94 -35.23
CA PHE A 725 5.48 -8.71 -34.20
C PHE A 725 6.92 -8.71 -34.71
N ILE A 726 7.26 -9.56 -35.69
CA ILE A 726 8.65 -9.69 -36.16
C ILE A 726 8.98 -8.77 -37.33
N SER A 727 8.02 -7.97 -37.82
CA SER A 727 8.27 -7.04 -38.92
C SER A 727 9.28 -5.98 -38.49
N ARG A 728 10.43 -5.96 -39.16
CA ARG A 728 11.50 -4.96 -38.97
C ARG A 728 11.71 -4.08 -40.20
N ASN A 729 10.79 -4.15 -41.16
CA ASN A 729 10.84 -3.29 -42.34
C ASN A 729 10.34 -1.90 -41.94
N PRO A 730 11.18 -0.85 -41.96
CA PRO A 730 10.78 0.48 -41.55
C PRO A 730 9.84 1.16 -42.56
N ARG A 731 9.61 0.55 -43.74
CA ARG A 731 8.73 1.14 -44.76
C ARG A 731 7.26 1.01 -44.34
N PRO A 732 6.46 2.07 -44.54
CA PRO A 732 5.01 2.01 -44.34
C PRO A 732 4.39 0.84 -45.14
N PRO A 733 3.65 -0.07 -44.49
CA PRO A 733 3.20 -1.29 -45.15
C PRO A 733 2.09 -0.98 -46.15
N CYS A 734 2.38 -1.27 -47.41
CA CYS A 734 1.43 -1.21 -48.53
C CYS A 734 1.20 -2.63 -49.04
N ILE A 735 -0.05 -3.09 -48.96
CA ILE A 735 -0.45 -4.47 -49.25
C ILE A 735 -1.49 -4.42 -50.36
N PRO A 736 -1.09 -4.72 -51.62
CA PRO A 736 -2.01 -4.75 -52.73
C PRO A 736 -3.14 -5.73 -52.48
N LYS A 737 -4.38 -5.31 -52.77
CA LYS A 737 -5.59 -6.13 -52.58
C LYS A 737 -5.49 -7.49 -53.29
N SER A 738 -4.82 -7.56 -54.44
CA SER A 738 -4.61 -8.80 -55.20
C SER A 738 -3.62 -9.79 -54.56
N VAL A 739 -2.73 -9.30 -53.70
CA VAL A 739 -1.73 -10.13 -53.00
C VAL A 739 -2.27 -10.60 -51.65
N GLY A 740 -2.88 -9.67 -50.89
CA GLY A 740 -3.39 -9.91 -49.55
C GLY A 740 -2.32 -10.38 -48.56
N PHE A 741 -2.72 -10.73 -47.33
CA PHE A 741 -1.79 -11.25 -46.33
C PHE A 741 -1.39 -12.70 -46.63
N ARG A 742 -2.22 -13.47 -47.33
CA ARG A 742 -1.88 -14.83 -47.75
C ARG A 742 -0.68 -14.87 -48.72
N GLY A 743 -0.55 -13.88 -49.60
CA GLY A 743 0.52 -13.80 -50.60
C GLY A 743 1.88 -13.37 -50.05
N LEU A 744 1.96 -12.99 -48.77
CA LEU A 744 3.21 -12.60 -48.14
C LEU A 744 4.06 -13.84 -47.76
N PRO A 745 5.41 -13.73 -47.76
CA PRO A 745 6.29 -14.81 -47.32
C PRO A 745 5.99 -15.29 -45.90
N ASP A 746 6.44 -16.50 -45.59
CA ASP A 746 6.34 -17.03 -44.24
C ASP A 746 7.28 -16.27 -43.30
N PRO A 747 6.84 -16.00 -42.06
CA PRO A 747 7.68 -15.34 -41.09
C PRO A 747 8.97 -16.15 -40.85
N PRO A 748 10.15 -15.51 -40.74
CA PRO A 748 11.36 -16.20 -40.28
C PRO A 748 11.17 -16.78 -38.88
N SER A 749 12.14 -17.57 -38.40
CA SER A 749 12.15 -18.11 -37.04
C SER A 749 11.92 -17.02 -35.99
N LEU A 750 11.20 -17.35 -34.91
CA LEU A 750 10.88 -16.40 -33.84
C LEU A 750 12.16 -15.79 -33.22
N PRO A 751 12.18 -14.47 -32.98
CA PRO A 751 13.28 -13.82 -32.30
C PRO A 751 13.29 -14.22 -30.82
N ALA A 752 14.45 -14.09 -30.15
CA ALA A 752 14.64 -14.52 -28.77
C ALA A 752 13.69 -13.88 -27.74
N TRP A 753 13.12 -12.70 -28.06
CA TRP A 753 12.21 -11.97 -27.18
C TRP A 753 10.73 -12.39 -27.32
N LEU A 754 10.38 -13.18 -28.35
CA LEU A 754 9.01 -13.63 -28.64
C LEU A 754 8.94 -15.16 -28.63
N THR A 755 8.33 -15.74 -27.61
CA THR A 755 8.22 -17.19 -27.46
C THR A 755 7.00 -17.77 -28.20
N GLU A 756 7.01 -19.08 -28.45
CA GLU A 756 5.83 -19.78 -29.00
C GLU A 756 4.60 -19.68 -28.08
N GLN A 757 4.82 -19.58 -26.76
CA GLN A 757 3.76 -19.38 -25.77
C GLN A 757 3.15 -17.99 -25.91
N ASP A 758 3.98 -16.95 -26.09
CA ASP A 758 3.50 -15.59 -26.34
C ASP A 758 2.65 -15.55 -27.63
N VAL A 759 3.18 -16.10 -28.73
CA VAL A 759 2.46 -16.18 -30.01
C VAL A 759 1.14 -16.93 -29.87
N SER A 760 1.14 -18.04 -29.13
CA SER A 760 -0.08 -18.80 -28.88
C SER A 760 -1.11 -18.00 -28.09
N TYR A 761 -0.68 -17.29 -27.04
CA TYR A 761 -1.57 -16.45 -26.25
C TYR A 761 -2.29 -15.41 -27.11
N TYR A 762 -1.54 -14.63 -27.89
CA TYR A 762 -2.12 -13.63 -28.79
C TYR A 762 -2.99 -14.28 -29.86
N GLY A 763 -2.49 -15.32 -30.53
CA GLY A 763 -3.22 -15.99 -31.61
C GLY A 763 -4.52 -16.61 -31.14
N ASP A 764 -4.56 -17.21 -29.95
CA ASP A 764 -5.78 -17.80 -29.38
C ASP A 764 -6.79 -16.70 -29.02
N LYS A 765 -6.34 -15.59 -28.41
CA LYS A 765 -7.22 -14.44 -28.09
C LYS A 765 -7.82 -13.79 -29.33
N PHE A 766 -7.01 -13.53 -30.37
CA PHE A 766 -7.52 -12.97 -31.62
C PHE A 766 -8.36 -13.96 -32.43
N SER A 767 -8.11 -15.27 -32.32
CA SER A 767 -8.97 -16.28 -32.95
C SER A 767 -10.36 -16.35 -32.30
N GLN A 768 -10.45 -16.14 -30.99
CA GLN A 768 -11.72 -16.10 -30.27
C GLN A 768 -12.49 -14.80 -30.48
N LYS A 769 -11.78 -13.66 -30.43
CA LYS A 769 -12.40 -12.32 -30.46
C LYS A 769 -12.59 -11.77 -31.88
N GLY A 770 -11.71 -12.13 -32.80
CA GLY A 770 -11.57 -11.50 -34.11
C GLY A 770 -10.78 -10.18 -34.07
N PHE A 771 -10.47 -9.64 -35.25
CA PHE A 771 -9.69 -8.41 -35.41
C PHE A 771 -10.53 -7.14 -35.52
N THR A 772 -11.84 -7.26 -35.78
CA THR A 772 -12.73 -6.11 -36.06
C THR A 772 -12.67 -5.02 -35.00
N GLY A 773 -12.62 -5.39 -33.72
CA GLY A 773 -12.53 -4.42 -32.63
C GLY A 773 -11.29 -3.53 -32.72
N GLY A 774 -10.10 -4.12 -32.95
CA GLY A 774 -8.88 -3.36 -33.16
C GLY A 774 -8.86 -2.58 -34.49
N LEU A 775 -9.46 -3.14 -35.54
CA LEU A 775 -9.58 -2.46 -36.84
C LEU A 775 -10.50 -1.23 -36.79
N ASN A 776 -11.49 -1.24 -35.91
CA ASN A 776 -12.43 -0.13 -35.76
C ASN A 776 -11.78 1.16 -35.24
N TYR A 777 -10.61 1.10 -34.60
CA TYR A 777 -9.83 2.29 -34.25
C TYR A 777 -9.39 3.06 -35.51
N TYR A 778 -8.95 2.32 -36.54
CA TYR A 778 -8.55 2.88 -37.83
C TYR A 778 -9.75 3.44 -38.61
N ARG A 779 -10.89 2.75 -38.56
CA ARG A 779 -12.15 3.20 -39.21
C ARG A 779 -12.72 4.46 -38.54
N ALA A 780 -12.51 4.59 -37.23
CA ALA A 780 -12.94 5.75 -36.46
C ALA A 780 -12.03 6.98 -36.58
N LEU A 781 -10.92 6.92 -37.34
CA LEU A 781 -9.95 8.03 -37.43
C LEU A 781 -10.57 9.34 -37.92
N ASN A 782 -11.33 9.30 -39.01
CA ASN A 782 -11.96 10.49 -39.57
C ASN A 782 -13.05 11.07 -38.65
N LEU A 783 -13.84 10.20 -38.02
CA LEU A 783 -14.85 10.63 -37.04
C LEU A 783 -14.19 11.21 -35.79
N SER A 784 -13.12 10.61 -35.29
CA SER A 784 -12.34 11.15 -34.17
C SER A 784 -11.75 12.52 -34.52
N TRP A 785 -11.23 12.70 -35.73
CA TRP A 785 -10.75 13.99 -36.23
C TRP A 785 -11.86 15.05 -36.27
N GLU A 786 -13.08 14.65 -36.64
CA GLU A 786 -14.25 15.55 -36.66
C GLU A 786 -14.63 15.97 -35.23
N LEU A 787 -14.85 15.00 -34.34
CA LEU A 787 -15.28 15.23 -32.97
C LEU A 787 -14.24 15.95 -32.10
N THR A 788 -12.95 15.86 -32.46
CA THR A 788 -11.86 16.52 -31.74
C THR A 788 -11.52 17.91 -32.27
N ALA A 789 -12.30 18.46 -33.21
CA ALA A 789 -12.14 19.84 -33.69
C ALA A 789 -12.05 20.90 -32.55
N PRO A 790 -12.77 20.79 -31.42
CA PRO A 790 -12.66 21.76 -30.33
C PRO A 790 -11.27 21.88 -29.68
N TRP A 791 -10.41 20.87 -29.84
CA TRP A 791 -9.05 20.87 -29.29
C TRP A 791 -7.98 21.28 -30.33
N ALA A 792 -8.38 21.74 -31.52
CA ALA A 792 -7.45 22.17 -32.54
C ALA A 792 -6.52 23.28 -32.03
N GLY A 793 -5.20 23.10 -32.24
CA GLY A 793 -4.18 24.07 -31.81
C GLY A 793 -3.78 23.98 -30.33
N LEU A 794 -4.41 23.12 -29.53
CA LEU A 794 -4.01 22.93 -28.13
C LEU A 794 -2.71 22.13 -28.00
N GLN A 795 -2.00 22.39 -26.91
CA GLN A 795 -0.72 21.75 -26.57
C GLN A 795 -0.91 20.67 -25.49
N ILE A 796 -0.02 19.67 -25.48
CA ILE A 796 0.07 18.69 -24.39
C ILE A 796 0.86 19.30 -23.23
N LYS A 797 0.16 19.65 -22.15
CA LYS A 797 0.71 20.35 -20.98
C LYS A 797 0.97 19.45 -19.77
N VAL A 798 1.53 18.27 -20.00
CA VAL A 798 2.04 17.37 -18.94
C VAL A 798 3.50 17.03 -19.20
N PRO A 799 4.30 16.66 -18.19
CA PRO A 799 5.68 16.22 -18.42
C PRO A 799 5.74 14.95 -19.27
N VAL A 800 6.58 14.97 -20.32
CA VAL A 800 6.64 13.89 -21.31
C VAL A 800 8.06 13.42 -21.55
N LYS A 801 8.24 12.10 -21.68
CA LYS A 801 9.38 11.45 -22.33
C LYS A 801 8.87 10.64 -23.52
N PHE A 802 9.57 10.72 -24.65
CA PHE A 802 9.23 9.96 -25.86
C PHE A 802 10.34 8.98 -26.20
N ILE A 803 9.99 7.73 -26.53
CA ILE A 803 10.93 6.65 -26.87
C ILE A 803 10.49 6.00 -28.17
N VAL A 804 11.41 5.77 -29.10
CA VAL A 804 11.10 5.14 -30.38
C VAL A 804 12.29 4.31 -30.88
N GLY A 805 12.02 3.23 -31.59
CA GLY A 805 13.06 2.46 -32.29
C GLY A 805 13.48 3.12 -33.61
N ASP A 806 14.75 3.03 -33.99
CA ASP A 806 15.23 3.53 -35.29
C ASP A 806 14.65 2.77 -36.50
N LEU A 807 14.23 1.51 -36.29
CA LEU A 807 13.55 0.67 -37.28
C LEU A 807 12.01 0.75 -37.18
N ASP A 808 11.46 1.56 -36.29
CA ASP A 808 10.00 1.73 -36.12
C ASP A 808 9.38 2.33 -37.40
N ILE A 809 8.29 1.71 -37.87
CA ILE A 809 7.57 2.17 -39.07
C ILE A 809 7.08 3.61 -38.96
N THR A 810 6.65 4.03 -37.77
CA THR A 810 6.04 5.35 -37.54
C THR A 810 7.10 6.45 -37.51
N TYR A 811 8.30 6.13 -37.01
CA TYR A 811 9.47 7.00 -37.04
C TYR A 811 10.01 7.23 -38.46
N ASN A 812 9.75 6.27 -39.36
CA ASN A 812 10.21 6.31 -40.74
C ASN A 812 9.13 6.77 -41.75
N ILE A 813 7.97 7.25 -41.26
CA ILE A 813 7.01 8.00 -42.09
C ILE A 813 7.68 9.31 -42.56
N PRO A 814 7.54 9.71 -43.84
CA PRO A 814 8.12 10.95 -44.35
C PRO A 814 7.73 12.17 -43.51
N GLY A 815 8.71 12.97 -43.08
CA GLY A 815 8.51 14.16 -42.26
C GLY A 815 8.51 13.93 -40.75
N THR A 816 8.41 12.70 -40.26
CA THR A 816 8.33 12.41 -38.81
C THR A 816 9.65 12.69 -38.10
N LYS A 817 10.79 12.36 -38.71
CA LYS A 817 12.12 12.57 -38.07
C LYS A 817 12.41 14.05 -37.93
N GLU A 818 12.16 14.81 -38.98
CA GLU A 818 12.28 16.27 -39.02
C GLU A 818 11.35 16.87 -37.94
N TYR A 819 10.10 16.42 -37.88
CA TYR A 819 9.16 16.89 -36.86
C TYR A 819 9.63 16.60 -35.41
N ILE A 820 10.19 15.43 -35.14
CA ILE A 820 10.69 15.06 -33.80
C ILE A 820 11.94 15.86 -33.43
N HIS A 821 12.93 15.92 -34.34
CA HIS A 821 14.28 16.39 -34.04
C HIS A 821 14.48 17.89 -34.28
N GLU A 822 13.69 18.51 -35.17
CA GLU A 822 13.80 19.93 -35.51
C GLU A 822 12.82 20.82 -34.71
N GLY A 823 12.36 20.32 -33.55
CA GLY A 823 11.56 21.09 -32.59
C GLY A 823 10.05 21.13 -32.85
N GLY A 824 9.57 20.46 -33.90
CA GLY A 824 8.13 20.35 -34.21
C GLY A 824 7.32 19.68 -33.08
N LEU A 825 7.82 18.56 -32.54
CA LEU A 825 7.20 17.88 -31.41
C LEU A 825 7.23 18.75 -30.16
N LYS A 826 8.38 19.36 -29.85
CA LYS A 826 8.56 20.25 -28.69
C LYS A 826 7.64 21.47 -28.72
N LYS A 827 7.32 21.98 -29.91
CA LYS A 827 6.35 23.08 -30.10
C LYS A 827 4.94 22.71 -29.63
N HIS A 828 4.51 21.47 -29.87
CA HIS A 828 3.17 21.00 -29.47
C HIS A 828 3.15 20.32 -28.09
N VAL A 829 4.30 19.85 -27.63
CA VAL A 829 4.50 19.21 -26.32
C VAL A 829 5.55 20.02 -25.55
N PRO A 830 5.20 21.22 -25.03
CA PRO A 830 6.16 22.15 -24.44
C PRO A 830 6.95 21.55 -23.27
N PHE A 831 6.39 20.58 -22.53
CA PHE A 831 7.05 19.90 -21.42
C PHE A 831 7.70 18.55 -21.79
N LEU A 832 7.96 18.31 -23.08
CA LEU A 832 8.80 17.21 -23.54
C LEU A 832 10.21 17.36 -22.97
N GLN A 833 10.67 16.45 -22.13
CA GLN A 833 11.98 16.53 -21.51
C GLN A 833 13.05 15.77 -22.29
N GLU A 834 12.67 14.69 -22.96
CA GLU A 834 13.62 13.77 -23.56
C GLU A 834 12.98 13.00 -24.71
N VAL A 835 13.75 12.85 -25.80
CA VAL A 835 13.47 11.95 -26.92
C VAL A 835 14.58 10.91 -26.94
N VAL A 836 14.21 9.64 -26.94
CA VAL A 836 15.14 8.51 -27.03
C VAL A 836 14.88 7.78 -28.32
N VAL A 837 15.92 7.62 -29.14
CA VAL A 837 15.92 6.76 -30.33
C VAL A 837 16.77 5.53 -30.01
N MET A 838 16.15 4.36 -29.94
CA MET A 838 16.80 3.09 -29.62
C MET A 838 17.35 2.46 -30.90
N GLU A 839 18.66 2.22 -30.96
CA GLU A 839 19.34 1.65 -32.12
C GLU A 839 19.04 0.15 -32.28
N GLY A 840 18.71 -0.25 -33.51
CA GLY A 840 18.40 -1.64 -33.85
C GLY A 840 17.15 -2.15 -33.15
N VAL A 841 16.15 -1.30 -32.90
CA VAL A 841 14.89 -1.70 -32.24
C VAL A 841 13.71 -1.38 -33.16
N GLY A 842 12.79 -2.34 -33.28
CA GLY A 842 11.58 -2.21 -34.09
C GLY A 842 10.45 -1.49 -33.36
N HIS A 843 9.23 -1.75 -33.83
CA HIS A 843 8.04 -1.09 -33.30
C HIS A 843 7.74 -1.51 -31.85
N PHE A 844 7.77 -2.81 -31.54
CA PHE A 844 7.39 -3.35 -30.23
C PHE A 844 8.51 -3.27 -29.19
N LEU A 845 9.11 -2.08 -29.03
CA LEU A 845 10.31 -1.84 -28.21
C LEU A 845 10.19 -2.30 -26.75
N HIS A 846 9.01 -2.17 -26.14
CA HIS A 846 8.71 -2.62 -24.78
C HIS A 846 8.78 -4.15 -24.62
N GLN A 847 8.66 -4.90 -25.71
CA GLN A 847 8.83 -6.34 -25.75
C GLN A 847 10.21 -6.76 -26.28
N GLU A 848 10.77 -6.03 -27.25
CA GLU A 848 12.11 -6.32 -27.80
C GLU A 848 13.24 -6.05 -26.80
N LYS A 849 13.12 -4.98 -26.02
CA LYS A 849 14.12 -4.50 -25.04
C LYS A 849 13.44 -4.17 -23.70
N PRO A 850 12.81 -5.15 -23.03
CA PRO A 850 11.92 -4.89 -21.90
C PRO A 850 12.63 -4.24 -20.72
N ASP A 851 13.88 -4.63 -20.43
CA ASP A 851 14.66 -4.09 -19.32
C ASP A 851 15.04 -2.62 -19.56
N GLU A 852 15.57 -2.30 -20.74
CA GLU A 852 15.98 -0.95 -21.11
C GLU A 852 14.80 0.04 -21.14
N VAL A 853 13.66 -0.41 -21.66
CA VAL A 853 12.42 0.38 -21.64
C VAL A 853 11.92 0.58 -20.22
N THR A 854 11.99 -0.45 -19.37
CA THR A 854 11.65 -0.34 -17.94
C THR A 854 12.53 0.69 -17.24
N ASP A 855 13.84 0.69 -17.52
CA ASP A 855 14.79 1.65 -16.96
C ASP A 855 14.51 3.08 -17.40
N HIS A 856 14.15 3.29 -18.67
CA HIS A 856 13.75 4.61 -19.16
C HIS A 856 12.45 5.10 -18.50
N ILE A 857 11.44 4.24 -18.38
CA ILE A 857 10.17 4.58 -17.74
C ILE A 857 10.42 4.94 -16.28
N TYR A 858 11.10 4.08 -15.53
CA TYR A 858 11.40 4.29 -14.12
C TYR A 858 12.26 5.54 -13.89
N GLY A 859 13.32 5.68 -14.69
CA GLY A 859 14.24 6.81 -14.64
C GLY A 859 13.57 8.16 -14.90
N PHE A 860 12.49 8.17 -15.68
CA PHE A 860 11.69 9.36 -15.91
C PHE A 860 10.67 9.59 -14.79
N PHE A 861 9.84 8.61 -14.46
CA PHE A 861 8.78 8.77 -13.45
C PHE A 861 9.31 9.09 -12.05
N LYS A 862 10.50 8.61 -11.68
CA LYS A 862 11.12 8.97 -10.40
C LYS A 862 11.35 10.49 -10.23
N LYS A 863 11.46 11.25 -11.33
CA LYS A 863 11.61 12.72 -11.31
C LYS A 863 10.34 13.45 -10.87
N PHE A 864 9.18 12.83 -11.06
CA PHE A 864 7.86 13.43 -10.82
C PHE A 864 7.12 12.78 -9.66
N ARG A 865 7.74 11.79 -9.01
CA ARG A 865 7.29 11.32 -7.69
C ARG A 865 7.22 12.46 -6.65
N THR A 866 7.83 13.62 -6.94
CA THR A 866 8.03 14.77 -6.04
C THR A 866 7.38 16.10 -6.48
N ARG A 867 6.53 16.14 -7.52
CA ARG A 867 5.94 17.41 -7.99
C ARG A 867 4.45 17.30 -8.27
N GLU A 868 3.65 17.62 -7.27
CA GLU A 868 2.30 18.16 -7.48
C GLU A 868 2.15 19.42 -6.63
N THR A 869 2.55 20.54 -7.20
CA THR A 869 2.04 21.91 -6.96
C THR A 869 2.92 22.87 -7.75
N ALA A 870 2.64 22.97 -9.04
CA ALA A 870 2.85 24.21 -9.76
C ALA A 870 1.56 24.44 -10.53
N SER A 871 0.77 25.38 -10.01
CA SER A 871 -0.33 26.02 -10.70
C SER A 871 0.02 26.27 -12.17
N LEU A 872 -0.85 25.82 -13.07
CA LEU A 872 -1.04 26.43 -14.38
C LEU A 872 -2.42 27.07 -14.42
#